data_AF-A0AAW7QIU8-F1
#
_entry.id   AF-A0AAW7QIU8-F1
#
_cell.length_a   1.000
_cell.length_b   1.000
_cell.length_c   1.000
_cell.angle_alpha   90.00
_cell.angle_beta   90.00
_cell.angle_gamma   90.00
#
_symmetry.space_group_name_H-M   'P 1'
#
loop_
_entity.id
_entity.type
_entity.pdbx_description
1 polymer ?
#
loop_
_entity_poly.entity_id
_entity_poly.type
_entity_poly.pdbx_seq_one_letter_code
_entity_poly.pdbx_strand_id
1 'polypeptide(L)'
;MVALLYQTSSRSVAFWLRWIGLFTCTILVMVGWPSRLAAVSTEPPPTPSNLICTDVIEDSTISRPRSSSPWQAVRNEVLFTTVSARVFSAPQAIYLVEDDDGDGDVSTDVDAFRQRFTVPSAAEQIIGTIRYRIVPGALGPNDTVTIALNVPDDPTPTGRVFAVDIPLAGKADGNWRSFSWAATDITPLVEQRAAQLIITMRGVNDGTGLAISFDDIEVQLCSRNLATLSGRVTQSNRESPDLRDVQILLVRSDTTSRSVVATAQVVATDDGFRYQFSVPPLSAGAAYQVWFVNQPLVNRRDGQRLSVLAGPVVTELGAGDERTDLDLELSSPHLLDPQPNARLVLNDDSPVRFLFEPRSIDGEEYQICLYDPTLFIPETGLPPQWCSPPLTAAEPYVDLVPSIVDTMPLRYGHPYRWYVKVLDRRGTETLPAYGYSFAERTITFLSAPASLPVQVIDNEGLPAGADPVRWTILIYVAADNALGDPLRTSVVARPDFELERLRTLAAAYPDFSIVTFYDAYGITGGQICAFRGSSVDCRRQFEPNSAEPATLREFVRFGLSEFPAARTMLILVGPAHPAFGFGNDESVAATPAMAITDLGVALREATIAAEKRIDLVLFQAPLMANLNTALALAPSADYLVAPPGNIWRTAWIHRVLSRLTASDGDNPRAVAVDLPTIYSNAVRSDGVLREYALTALDLDRADEVRSARDDLATALQQIWNERAAVIQLSLLEVRSRSTVYDSSGNGLADAIPDPTGQRWSVPEDAFVDLGDFTAALANAPVLQDSNLAAVRTATINLSNALGGSTPLVLATRRNAAEEIGIPSLPPGAGLAEFFPHRSLFGTQPVLVESLLYRGQTDPWSGFIRSWLASDLPVGIGGVTTAPSGGIAFPLITGLPIAYDRYLPIISR
;
A
#
# COMPACT_ATOMS: atom_id res chain seq x y z
N MET A 1 -24.94 -74.85 -41.02
CA MET A 1 -25.43 -74.25 -42.29
C MET A 1 -25.67 -72.77 -42.07
N VAL A 2 -25.32 -71.93 -43.06
CA VAL A 2 -25.92 -70.61 -43.40
C VAL A 2 -26.33 -69.71 -42.21
N ALA A 3 -25.57 -68.72 -41.72
CA ALA A 3 -24.88 -67.58 -42.37
C ALA A 3 -25.79 -66.41 -42.81
N LEU A 4 -25.32 -65.17 -42.55
CA LEU A 4 -25.67 -63.89 -43.24
C LEU A 4 -27.13 -63.39 -43.04
N LEU A 5 -27.51 -62.11 -42.89
CA LEU A 5 -26.98 -60.73 -43.04
C LEU A 5 -27.72 -59.81 -42.00
N TYR A 6 -27.30 -58.62 -41.52
CA TYR A 6 -26.06 -57.82 -41.60
C TYR A 6 -26.03 -56.71 -40.50
N GLN A 7 -25.17 -55.70 -40.66
CA GLN A 7 -25.19 -54.29 -40.18
C GLN A 7 -26.36 -53.80 -39.28
N THR A 8 -26.18 -53.11 -38.14
CA THR A 8 -25.01 -52.36 -37.62
C THR A 8 -24.81 -52.51 -36.10
N SER A 9 -23.58 -52.85 -35.69
CA SER A 9 -23.07 -52.81 -34.30
C SER A 9 -21.61 -52.32 -34.35
N SER A 10 -20.94 -51.77 -33.33
CA SER A 10 -21.08 -51.95 -31.88
C SER A 10 -20.29 -50.87 -31.12
N ARG A 11 -20.88 -50.21 -30.10
CA ARG A 11 -20.17 -49.29 -29.17
C ARG A 11 -20.69 -49.42 -27.72
N SER A 12 -20.62 -50.63 -27.15
CA SER A 12 -21.01 -50.84 -25.73
C SER A 12 -20.31 -51.98 -24.97
N VAL A 13 -19.58 -52.89 -25.63
CA VAL A 13 -19.10 -54.16 -25.01
C VAL A 13 -17.56 -54.25 -24.89
N ALA A 14 -16.82 -53.29 -25.46
CA ALA A 14 -15.34 -53.30 -25.46
C ALA A 14 -14.68 -52.97 -24.11
N PHE A 15 -15.44 -52.63 -23.07
CA PHE A 15 -14.92 -52.19 -21.77
C PHE A 15 -14.56 -53.35 -20.81
N TRP A 16 -15.28 -54.47 -20.89
CA TRP A 16 -15.20 -55.54 -19.88
C TRP A 16 -14.25 -56.70 -20.20
N LEU A 17 -13.76 -56.82 -21.45
CA LEU A 17 -12.85 -57.91 -21.85
C LEU A 17 -11.36 -57.56 -21.80
N ARG A 18 -10.99 -56.29 -21.56
CA ARG A 18 -9.59 -55.87 -21.39
C ARG A 18 -9.01 -56.08 -19.99
N TRP A 19 -9.85 -56.27 -18.98
CA TRP A 19 -9.42 -56.40 -17.58
C TRP A 19 -8.95 -57.81 -17.18
N ILE A 20 -9.38 -58.87 -17.89
CA ILE A 20 -9.07 -60.26 -17.52
C ILE A 20 -7.72 -60.72 -18.11
N GLY A 21 -7.29 -60.19 -19.26
CA GLY A 21 -6.01 -60.55 -19.89
C GLY A 21 -4.77 -60.01 -19.16
N LEU A 22 -4.90 -58.91 -18.41
CA LEU A 22 -3.79 -58.23 -17.73
C LEU A 22 -3.32 -58.93 -16.45
N PHE A 23 -4.14 -59.81 -15.86
CA PHE A 23 -3.80 -60.51 -14.61
C PHE A 23 -3.00 -61.80 -14.80
N THR A 24 -2.95 -62.36 -16.01
CA THR A 24 -2.28 -63.65 -16.29
C THR A 24 -0.84 -63.53 -16.79
N CYS A 25 -0.37 -62.35 -17.19
CA CYS A 25 1.06 -62.15 -17.56
C CYS A 25 1.97 -61.95 -16.34
N THR A 26 1.43 -61.61 -15.17
CA THR A 26 2.20 -61.17 -13.99
C THR A 26 2.73 -62.32 -13.12
N ILE A 27 2.39 -63.57 -13.42
CA ILE A 27 2.64 -64.74 -12.54
C ILE A 27 3.68 -65.73 -13.11
N LEU A 28 4.09 -65.60 -14.37
CA LEU A 28 4.91 -66.61 -15.07
C LEU A 28 6.37 -66.19 -15.39
N VAL A 29 6.87 -65.09 -14.83
CA VAL A 29 8.28 -64.66 -14.96
C VAL A 29 9.01 -64.72 -13.61
N MET A 30 8.85 -65.85 -12.90
CA MET A 30 9.59 -66.18 -11.67
C MET A 30 10.15 -67.62 -11.68
N VAL A 31 11.07 -67.93 -12.62
CA VAL A 31 12.02 -69.05 -12.49
C VAL A 31 13.33 -68.70 -13.23
N GLY A 32 14.46 -68.58 -12.53
CA GLY A 32 15.79 -68.43 -13.16
C GLY A 32 16.79 -67.52 -12.43
N TRP A 33 17.58 -68.11 -11.52
CA TRP A 33 18.69 -67.51 -10.76
C TRP A 33 19.93 -67.10 -11.62
N PRO A 34 20.95 -66.37 -11.07
CA PRO A 34 21.20 -66.06 -9.66
C PRO A 34 21.41 -64.57 -9.29
N SER A 35 21.28 -64.31 -7.99
CA SER A 35 21.43 -63.01 -7.34
C SER A 35 22.89 -62.62 -7.07
N ARG A 36 23.27 -61.38 -7.44
CA ARG A 36 24.25 -60.59 -6.70
C ARG A 36 23.51 -59.42 -6.04
N LEU A 37 23.30 -59.54 -4.73
CA LEU A 37 22.84 -58.45 -3.90
C LEU A 37 23.97 -57.44 -3.74
N ALA A 38 23.91 -56.33 -4.47
CA ALA A 38 24.47 -55.07 -3.99
C ALA A 38 23.36 -54.40 -3.17
N ALA A 39 23.60 -54.20 -1.87
CA ALA A 39 22.62 -53.58 -1.01
C ALA A 39 22.40 -52.12 -1.43
N VAL A 40 21.22 -51.80 -1.95
CA VAL A 40 20.78 -50.41 -2.03
C VAL A 40 20.50 -49.99 -0.59
N SER A 41 21.37 -49.14 -0.04
CA SER A 41 21.13 -48.45 1.22
C SER A 41 19.92 -47.53 1.02
N THR A 42 18.74 -47.99 1.42
CA THR A 42 17.63 -47.11 1.75
C THR A 42 17.79 -46.70 3.21
N GLU A 43 18.80 -45.89 3.50
CA GLU A 43 18.75 -45.10 4.73
C GLU A 43 17.48 -44.23 4.67
N PRO A 44 16.67 -44.19 5.75
CA PRO A 44 15.65 -43.16 5.85
C PRO A 44 16.34 -41.78 5.83
N PRO A 45 15.67 -40.72 5.38
CA PRO A 45 16.24 -39.37 5.51
C PRO A 45 16.62 -39.16 6.99
N PRO A 46 17.84 -38.69 7.29
CA PRO A 46 18.28 -38.55 8.67
C PRO A 46 17.28 -37.67 9.42
N THR A 47 16.85 -38.13 10.59
CA THR A 47 16.15 -37.29 11.56
C THR A 47 16.90 -35.96 11.68
N PRO A 48 16.23 -34.81 11.56
CA PRO A 48 16.90 -33.52 11.48
C PRO A 48 17.76 -33.32 12.72
N SER A 49 19.07 -33.41 12.54
CA SER A 49 20.06 -33.09 13.56
C SER A 49 20.03 -31.59 13.80
N ASN A 50 20.12 -31.18 15.07
CA ASN A 50 20.20 -29.77 15.49
C ASN A 50 21.54 -29.15 15.07
N LEU A 51 21.74 -28.95 13.77
CA LEU A 51 22.86 -28.26 13.16
C LEU A 51 22.34 -26.98 12.52
N ILE A 52 23.04 -25.86 12.71
CA ILE A 52 22.78 -24.65 11.94
C ILE A 52 23.83 -24.55 10.85
N CYS A 53 23.32 -24.38 9.64
CA CYS A 53 24.07 -24.30 8.40
C CYS A 53 24.20 -22.82 8.02
N THR A 54 25.44 -22.32 7.99
CA THR A 54 25.75 -20.95 7.54
C THR A 54 26.33 -21.00 6.14
N ASP A 55 25.86 -20.13 5.24
CA ASP A 55 26.46 -19.96 3.92
C ASP A 55 27.95 -19.60 4.05
N VAL A 56 28.80 -20.34 3.33
CA VAL A 56 30.25 -20.10 3.25
C VAL A 56 30.74 -19.80 1.83
N ILE A 57 29.83 -19.94 0.87
CA ILE A 57 29.93 -19.36 -0.45
C ILE A 57 28.72 -18.41 -0.57
N GLU A 58 28.88 -17.18 -0.09
CA GLU A 58 28.09 -16.03 -0.57
C GLU A 58 28.84 -15.42 -1.75
N ASP A 59 28.14 -15.20 -2.87
CA ASP A 59 28.78 -14.80 -4.12
C ASP A 59 29.33 -13.36 -4.06
N SER A 60 30.55 -13.21 -4.55
CA SER A 60 31.20 -11.91 -4.81
C SER A 60 32.38 -12.01 -5.80
N THR A 61 33.01 -13.18 -5.98
CA THR A 61 34.00 -13.44 -7.05
C THR A 61 34.09 -14.92 -7.45
N ILE A 62 33.67 -15.27 -8.67
CA ILE A 62 33.96 -16.59 -9.27
C ILE A 62 35.45 -16.66 -9.66
N SER A 63 36.22 -17.52 -8.99
CA SER A 63 37.60 -17.82 -9.38
C SER A 63 37.61 -18.79 -10.57
N ARG A 64 38.08 -18.33 -11.73
CA ARG A 64 38.21 -19.15 -12.95
C ARG A 64 39.70 -19.48 -13.20
N PRO A 65 40.14 -20.74 -13.12
CA PRO A 65 41.50 -21.12 -13.49
C PRO A 65 41.81 -20.76 -14.94
N ARG A 66 43.00 -20.22 -15.22
CA ARG A 66 43.39 -19.77 -16.58
C ARG A 66 43.82 -20.90 -17.54
N SER A 67 43.79 -22.16 -17.11
CA SER A 67 44.63 -23.23 -17.69
C SER A 67 43.87 -24.43 -18.27
N SER A 68 42.61 -24.29 -18.65
CA SER A 68 41.84 -25.33 -19.35
C SER A 68 40.98 -24.75 -20.49
N SER A 69 41.28 -25.24 -21.70
CA SER A 69 40.62 -25.01 -23.00
C SER A 69 39.14 -25.44 -22.99
N PRO A 70 38.31 -25.17 -24.04
CA PRO A 70 38.34 -24.12 -25.09
C PRO A 70 37.14 -23.12 -24.95
N TRP A 71 36.51 -23.03 -23.76
CA TRP A 71 35.14 -22.52 -23.57
C TRP A 71 34.86 -21.04 -23.87
N GLN A 72 34.02 -20.76 -24.88
CA GLN A 72 33.55 -19.40 -25.19
C GLN A 72 32.36 -18.95 -24.31
N ALA A 73 32.67 -18.28 -23.19
CA ALA A 73 31.64 -17.69 -22.32
C ALA A 73 30.90 -16.51 -22.97
N VAL A 74 29.57 -16.61 -23.11
CA VAL A 74 28.74 -15.55 -23.66
C VAL A 74 28.17 -14.66 -22.55
N ARG A 75 28.94 -13.62 -22.20
CA ARG A 75 28.67 -12.41 -21.37
C ARG A 75 29.66 -12.26 -20.20
N ASN A 76 30.39 -11.15 -20.22
CA ASN A 76 31.19 -10.64 -19.11
C ASN A 76 30.49 -9.43 -18.52
N GLU A 77 30.04 -9.51 -17.25
CA GLU A 77 29.86 -8.40 -16.29
C GLU A 77 29.12 -8.95 -15.06
N VAL A 78 29.79 -9.01 -13.91
CA VAL A 78 29.21 -9.50 -12.63
C VAL A 78 29.81 -8.72 -11.46
N LEU A 79 28.93 -8.29 -10.55
CA LEU A 79 29.22 -7.89 -9.17
C LEU A 79 27.94 -8.16 -8.37
N PHE A 80 28.00 -9.00 -7.34
CA PHE A 80 26.86 -9.40 -6.52
C PHE A 80 27.22 -9.31 -5.04
N THR A 81 26.24 -8.94 -4.19
CA THR A 81 26.28 -9.11 -2.73
C THR A 81 24.86 -9.24 -2.14
N THR A 82 24.76 -10.08 -1.11
CA THR A 82 23.68 -10.25 -0.10
C THR A 82 22.28 -10.80 -0.47
N VAL A 83 21.77 -11.61 0.47
CA VAL A 83 20.50 -12.37 0.45
C VAL A 83 19.25 -11.51 0.17
N SER A 84 19.28 -10.21 0.46
CA SER A 84 18.18 -9.27 0.14
C SER A 84 17.88 -9.14 -1.37
N ALA A 85 18.81 -9.54 -2.25
CA ALA A 85 18.61 -9.51 -3.69
C ALA A 85 17.72 -10.66 -4.25
N ARG A 86 17.53 -11.75 -3.48
CA ARG A 86 16.86 -13.00 -3.94
C ARG A 86 15.40 -12.84 -4.39
N VAL A 87 14.77 -11.70 -4.16
CA VAL A 87 13.38 -11.41 -4.56
C VAL A 87 13.31 -10.66 -5.91
N PHE A 88 14.42 -10.09 -6.41
CA PHE A 88 14.39 -9.10 -7.51
C PHE A 88 15.47 -9.26 -8.61
N SER A 89 16.34 -10.27 -8.57
CA SER A 89 17.26 -10.59 -9.68
C SER A 89 16.72 -11.68 -10.60
N ALA A 90 16.84 -11.48 -11.92
CA ALA A 90 16.63 -12.55 -12.89
C ALA A 90 17.77 -13.58 -12.82
N PRO A 91 17.50 -14.89 -12.97
CA PRO A 91 18.50 -15.95 -12.86
C PRO A 91 19.68 -15.75 -13.84
N GLN A 92 20.90 -15.66 -13.30
CA GLN A 92 22.13 -15.38 -14.05
C GLN A 92 23.01 -16.62 -14.15
N ALA A 93 22.73 -17.42 -15.18
CA ALA A 93 23.35 -18.73 -15.32
C ALA A 93 24.76 -18.72 -15.95
N ILE A 94 25.69 -19.47 -15.36
CA ILE A 94 26.96 -19.86 -15.98
C ILE A 94 26.65 -20.89 -17.07
N TYR A 95 26.66 -20.47 -18.34
CA TYR A 95 26.48 -21.35 -19.49
C TYR A 95 27.81 -21.92 -19.98
N LEU A 96 27.89 -23.24 -20.09
CA LEU A 96 29.03 -23.99 -20.59
C LEU A 96 28.56 -24.97 -21.67
N VAL A 97 29.34 -25.11 -22.73
CA VAL A 97 29.06 -25.94 -23.91
C VAL A 97 30.35 -26.64 -24.29
N GLU A 98 30.34 -27.96 -24.37
CA GLU A 98 31.50 -28.71 -24.86
C GLU A 98 31.70 -28.53 -26.38
N ASP A 99 32.96 -28.43 -26.81
CA ASP A 99 33.46 -27.96 -28.12
C ASP A 99 34.38 -29.08 -28.60
N ASP A 100 33.76 -29.96 -29.36
CA ASP A 100 34.42 -31.01 -30.10
C ASP A 100 35.12 -30.35 -31.30
N ASP A 101 36.43 -30.11 -31.19
CA ASP A 101 37.25 -29.63 -32.31
C ASP A 101 37.49 -30.72 -33.37
N GLY A 102 36.97 -31.93 -33.13
CA GLY A 102 36.91 -33.05 -34.05
C GLY A 102 38.22 -33.82 -34.17
N ASP A 103 39.20 -33.59 -33.31
CA ASP A 103 40.54 -34.18 -33.43
C ASP A 103 40.65 -35.62 -32.85
N GLY A 104 39.67 -36.02 -32.04
CA GLY A 104 39.53 -37.39 -31.53
C GLY A 104 40.38 -37.70 -30.29
N ASP A 105 40.65 -36.70 -29.46
CA ASP A 105 41.28 -36.91 -28.15
C ASP A 105 40.39 -37.70 -27.14
N VAL A 106 40.99 -37.98 -25.98
CA VAL A 106 40.43 -38.85 -24.95
C VAL A 106 39.64 -38.00 -23.95
N SER A 107 38.37 -38.34 -23.71
CA SER A 107 37.43 -37.63 -22.80
C SER A 107 38.15 -36.94 -21.62
N THR A 108 38.30 -35.62 -21.72
CA THR A 108 39.03 -34.83 -20.73
C THR A 108 38.09 -34.34 -19.64
N ASP A 109 38.44 -34.58 -18.38
CA ASP A 109 37.76 -33.95 -17.25
C ASP A 109 38.08 -32.45 -17.25
N VAL A 110 37.06 -31.59 -17.38
CA VAL A 110 37.25 -30.14 -17.32
C VAL A 110 36.53 -29.52 -16.13
N ASP A 111 37.28 -28.78 -15.32
CA ASP A 111 36.74 -28.03 -14.18
C ASP A 111 35.97 -26.80 -14.65
N ALA A 112 34.65 -26.94 -14.69
CA ALA A 112 33.67 -25.89 -14.96
C ALA A 112 33.66 -24.78 -13.90
N PHE A 113 33.95 -25.14 -12.65
CA PHE A 113 33.92 -24.25 -11.50
C PHE A 113 34.94 -24.69 -10.45
N ARG A 114 35.63 -23.73 -9.80
CA ARG A 114 36.55 -24.02 -8.69
C ARG A 114 36.57 -22.87 -7.67
N GLN A 115 36.10 -23.10 -6.45
CA GLN A 115 36.11 -22.08 -5.39
C GLN A 115 36.64 -22.64 -4.07
N ARG A 116 37.63 -21.94 -3.48
CA ARG A 116 38.17 -22.23 -2.15
C ARG A 116 37.35 -21.49 -1.09
N PHE A 117 37.02 -22.15 0.01
CA PHE A 117 36.35 -21.55 1.16
C PHE A 117 36.92 -22.12 2.48
N THR A 118 36.75 -21.38 3.57
CA THR A 118 37.27 -21.74 4.90
C THR A 118 36.35 -22.74 5.58
N VAL A 119 36.91 -23.78 6.22
CA VAL A 119 36.18 -24.79 7.00
C VAL A 119 36.60 -24.69 8.47
N PRO A 120 35.75 -24.17 9.38
CA PRO A 120 36.07 -24.09 10.80
C PRO A 120 36.19 -25.48 11.44
N SER A 121 36.94 -25.57 12.54
CA SER A 121 37.13 -26.80 13.34
C SER A 121 35.86 -27.37 13.97
N ALA A 122 34.73 -26.66 13.87
CA ALA A 122 33.42 -27.03 14.41
C ALA A 122 32.40 -27.43 13.32
N ALA A 123 32.79 -27.44 12.05
CA ALA A 123 31.93 -27.93 10.97
C ALA A 123 31.79 -29.46 11.09
N GLU A 124 30.56 -29.95 11.12
CA GLU A 124 30.24 -31.38 11.15
C GLU A 124 29.79 -31.89 9.78
N GLN A 125 29.21 -31.01 8.95
CA GLN A 125 28.70 -31.36 7.63
C GLN A 125 28.82 -30.17 6.69
N ILE A 126 29.05 -30.44 5.41
CA ILE A 126 28.92 -29.46 4.32
C ILE A 126 27.72 -29.87 3.49
N ILE A 127 26.73 -28.98 3.34
CA ILE A 127 25.63 -29.18 2.40
C ILE A 127 25.71 -28.16 1.28
N GLY A 128 25.10 -28.47 0.16
CA GLY A 128 24.99 -27.51 -0.93
C GLY A 128 23.79 -27.75 -1.81
N THR A 129 23.44 -26.68 -2.52
CA THR A 129 22.35 -26.61 -3.49
C THR A 129 22.88 -26.02 -4.77
N ILE A 130 22.38 -26.49 -5.92
CA ILE A 130 22.71 -25.93 -7.22
C ILE A 130 21.49 -26.04 -8.12
N ARG A 131 21.20 -24.98 -8.88
CA ARG A 131 20.25 -25.07 -9.97
C ARG A 131 20.96 -25.30 -11.28
N TYR A 132 20.32 -26.11 -12.12
CA TYR A 132 20.84 -26.43 -13.45
C TYR A 132 19.71 -26.55 -14.47
N ARG A 133 20.02 -26.24 -15.73
CA ARG A 133 19.19 -26.57 -16.89
C ARG A 133 20.09 -27.10 -18.00
N ILE A 134 19.57 -28.02 -18.80
CA ILE A 134 20.31 -28.65 -19.91
C ILE A 134 19.59 -28.32 -21.21
N VAL A 135 20.32 -27.89 -22.22
CA VAL A 135 19.76 -27.49 -23.52
C VAL A 135 19.08 -28.71 -24.19
N PRO A 136 17.89 -28.55 -24.80
CA PRO A 136 17.23 -29.64 -25.50
C PRO A 136 18.13 -30.32 -26.54
N GLY A 137 18.30 -31.63 -26.42
CA GLY A 137 19.14 -32.45 -27.30
C GLY A 137 20.63 -32.53 -26.93
N ALA A 138 21.15 -31.63 -26.08
CA ALA A 138 22.59 -31.50 -25.82
C ALA A 138 23.12 -32.45 -24.72
N LEU A 139 22.85 -33.76 -24.85
CA LEU A 139 23.42 -34.81 -24.00
C LEU A 139 23.86 -36.03 -24.83
N GLY A 140 25.11 -36.42 -24.67
CA GLY A 140 25.63 -37.73 -25.03
C GLY A 140 25.23 -38.83 -24.03
N PRO A 141 25.39 -40.11 -24.41
CA PRO A 141 24.96 -41.25 -23.59
C PRO A 141 25.83 -41.51 -22.35
N ASN A 142 26.99 -40.87 -22.22
CA ASN A 142 27.92 -41.04 -21.10
C ASN A 142 28.34 -39.71 -20.46
N ASP A 143 27.62 -38.62 -20.73
CA ASP A 143 27.95 -37.31 -20.16
C ASP A 143 27.76 -37.32 -18.64
N THR A 144 28.71 -36.72 -17.92
CA THR A 144 28.66 -36.61 -16.46
C THR A 144 29.01 -35.21 -15.99
N VAL A 145 28.27 -34.75 -14.97
CA VAL A 145 28.60 -33.55 -14.20
C VAL A 145 28.79 -33.98 -12.76
N THR A 146 30.02 -33.89 -12.26
CA THR A 146 30.40 -34.25 -10.89
C THR A 146 30.59 -32.99 -10.06
N ILE A 147 29.93 -32.91 -8.91
CA ILE A 147 30.23 -31.94 -7.85
C ILE A 147 31.19 -32.61 -6.88
N ALA A 148 32.30 -31.97 -6.55
CA ALA A 148 33.31 -32.50 -5.64
C ALA A 148 33.78 -31.48 -4.60
N LEU A 149 34.17 -31.97 -3.42
CA LEU A 149 34.90 -31.20 -2.41
C LEU A 149 36.29 -31.77 -2.26
N ASN A 150 37.29 -30.94 -2.51
CA ASN A 150 38.71 -31.28 -2.46
C ASN A 150 39.44 -30.56 -1.33
N VAL A 151 40.58 -31.11 -0.89
CA VAL A 151 41.55 -30.33 -0.10
C VAL A 151 42.12 -29.19 -0.97
N PRO A 152 42.38 -27.99 -0.40
CA PRO A 152 42.49 -26.78 -1.21
C PRO A 152 43.67 -26.69 -2.20
N ASP A 153 44.71 -27.49 -1.96
CA ASP A 153 45.97 -27.45 -2.68
C ASP A 153 46.19 -28.73 -3.55
N ASP A 154 45.22 -29.66 -3.58
CA ASP A 154 45.14 -30.78 -4.55
C ASP A 154 43.76 -30.78 -5.23
N PRO A 155 43.61 -30.12 -6.39
CA PRO A 155 42.35 -30.09 -7.15
C PRO A 155 42.07 -31.39 -7.92
N THR A 156 42.98 -32.36 -7.92
CA THR A 156 42.85 -33.56 -8.76
C THR A 156 41.93 -34.60 -8.10
N PRO A 157 41.55 -35.69 -8.78
CA PRO A 157 40.77 -36.77 -8.16
C PRO A 157 41.41 -37.40 -6.91
N THR A 158 42.72 -37.22 -6.65
CA THR A 158 43.35 -37.70 -5.40
C THR A 158 43.11 -36.82 -4.18
N GLY A 159 42.85 -35.53 -4.38
CA GLY A 159 42.55 -34.58 -3.29
C GLY A 159 41.07 -34.56 -2.88
N ARG A 160 40.24 -35.38 -3.54
CA ARG A 160 38.78 -35.44 -3.40
C ARG A 160 38.37 -36.14 -2.10
N VAL A 161 37.65 -35.40 -1.26
CA VAL A 161 37.07 -35.89 0.01
C VAL A 161 35.62 -36.31 -0.19
N PHE A 162 34.86 -35.59 -1.01
CA PHE A 162 33.49 -35.91 -1.37
C PHE A 162 33.28 -35.72 -2.87
N ALA A 163 32.42 -36.54 -3.49
CA ALA A 163 31.86 -36.24 -4.81
C ALA A 163 30.50 -36.89 -5.04
N VAL A 164 29.69 -36.27 -5.90
CA VAL A 164 28.38 -36.74 -6.33
C VAL A 164 28.07 -36.29 -7.76
N ASP A 165 27.46 -37.16 -8.56
CA ASP A 165 27.08 -36.85 -9.93
C ASP A 165 25.64 -36.32 -10.02
N ILE A 166 25.42 -35.30 -10.86
CA ILE A 166 24.08 -34.78 -11.16
C ILE A 166 23.37 -35.76 -12.12
N PRO A 167 22.12 -36.18 -11.84
CA PRO A 167 21.41 -37.13 -12.69
C PRO A 167 20.91 -36.50 -13.99
N LEU A 168 21.66 -36.65 -15.09
CA LEU A 168 21.35 -36.02 -16.40
C LEU A 168 20.30 -36.78 -17.25
N ALA A 169 20.05 -38.06 -16.96
CA ALA A 169 19.20 -38.93 -17.80
C ALA A 169 17.76 -38.40 -17.94
N GLY A 170 17.35 -38.11 -19.18
CA GLY A 170 16.03 -37.56 -19.50
C GLY A 170 15.83 -36.11 -19.04
N LYS A 171 16.91 -35.33 -18.85
CA LYS A 171 16.86 -33.95 -18.34
C LYS A 171 17.18 -32.86 -19.38
N ALA A 172 17.52 -33.22 -20.61
CA ALA A 172 17.69 -32.30 -21.73
C ALA A 172 16.35 -31.84 -22.33
N ASP A 173 15.60 -31.07 -21.56
CA ASP A 173 14.30 -30.48 -21.94
C ASP A 173 14.25 -28.96 -21.76
N GLY A 174 15.38 -28.31 -21.45
CA GLY A 174 15.48 -26.86 -21.24
C GLY A 174 14.96 -26.37 -19.88
N ASN A 175 14.37 -27.24 -19.05
CA ASN A 175 13.77 -26.86 -17.78
C ASN A 175 14.82 -26.69 -16.67
N TRP A 176 14.64 -25.65 -15.86
CA TRP A 176 15.39 -25.44 -14.63
C TRP A 176 15.02 -26.48 -13.57
N ARG A 177 16.04 -27.01 -12.89
CA ARG A 177 15.94 -27.96 -11.78
C ARG A 177 16.86 -27.53 -10.64
N SER A 178 16.61 -28.05 -9.45
CA SER A 178 17.54 -27.97 -8.32
C SER A 178 18.12 -29.36 -8.02
N PHE A 179 19.36 -29.40 -7.54
CA PHE A 179 20.02 -30.57 -7.01
C PHE A 179 20.65 -30.20 -5.66
N SER A 180 20.46 -31.05 -4.66
CA SER A 180 20.96 -30.85 -3.30
C SER A 180 21.87 -32.00 -2.91
N TRP A 181 22.95 -31.71 -2.18
CA TRP A 181 23.93 -32.70 -1.75
C TRP A 181 24.41 -32.44 -0.32
N ALA A 182 24.98 -33.46 0.28
CA ALA A 182 25.44 -33.46 1.67
C ALA A 182 26.71 -34.31 1.82
N ALA A 183 27.77 -33.68 2.34
CA ALA A 183 29.03 -34.31 2.71
C ALA A 183 29.15 -34.35 4.24
N THR A 184 29.10 -35.54 4.82
CA THR A 184 29.13 -35.77 6.28
C THR A 184 30.48 -36.29 6.79
N ASP A 185 31.32 -36.86 5.92
CA ASP A 185 32.70 -37.26 6.25
C ASP A 185 33.66 -36.19 5.71
N ILE A 186 33.91 -35.17 6.53
CA ILE A 186 34.61 -33.94 6.10
C ILE A 186 35.87 -33.68 6.92
N THR A 187 36.30 -34.63 7.76
CA THR A 187 37.47 -34.49 8.64
C THR A 187 38.73 -34.00 7.92
N PRO A 188 39.10 -34.47 6.71
CA PRO A 188 40.27 -33.94 6.01
C PRO A 188 40.17 -32.45 5.65
N LEU A 189 38.97 -31.94 5.37
CA LEU A 189 38.73 -30.53 5.06
C LEU A 189 38.79 -29.67 6.33
N VAL A 190 38.30 -30.21 7.45
CA VAL A 190 38.36 -29.59 8.78
C VAL A 190 39.81 -29.49 9.28
N GLU A 191 40.62 -30.52 9.07
CA GLU A 191 42.06 -30.53 9.39
C GLU A 191 42.84 -29.48 8.58
N GLN A 192 42.57 -29.37 7.27
CA GLN A 192 43.15 -28.35 6.39
C GLN A 192 42.56 -26.94 6.61
N ARG A 193 41.52 -26.82 7.45
CA ARG A 193 40.73 -25.61 7.74
C ARG A 193 40.14 -24.91 6.52
N ALA A 194 40.05 -25.61 5.40
CA ALA A 194 39.56 -25.10 4.14
C ALA A 194 39.22 -26.25 3.19
N ALA A 195 38.32 -25.97 2.26
CA ALA A 195 37.91 -26.86 1.20
C ALA A 195 37.94 -26.13 -0.15
N GLN A 196 37.88 -26.90 -1.23
CA GLN A 196 37.74 -26.43 -2.58
C GLN A 196 36.56 -27.14 -3.23
N LEU A 197 35.47 -26.41 -3.47
CA LEU A 197 34.36 -26.87 -4.31
C LEU A 197 34.84 -26.90 -5.76
N ILE A 198 34.63 -28.03 -6.42
CA ILE A 198 34.91 -28.25 -7.84
C ILE A 198 33.63 -28.75 -8.50
N ILE A 199 33.29 -28.21 -9.68
CA ILE A 199 32.33 -28.84 -10.58
C ILE A 199 33.13 -29.27 -11.81
N THR A 200 33.14 -30.57 -12.09
CA THR A 200 33.83 -31.16 -13.24
C THR A 200 32.79 -31.63 -14.25
N MET A 201 32.99 -31.27 -15.51
CA MET A 201 32.20 -31.74 -16.65
C MET A 201 33.03 -32.71 -17.48
N ARG A 202 32.37 -33.72 -18.05
CA ARG A 202 32.95 -34.68 -18.99
C ARG A 202 31.88 -35.12 -19.98
N GLY A 203 32.07 -34.85 -21.26
CA GLY A 203 31.37 -35.55 -22.34
C GLY A 203 32.15 -36.75 -22.84
N VAL A 204 31.51 -37.54 -23.72
CA VAL A 204 32.16 -38.65 -24.43
C VAL A 204 31.70 -38.64 -25.89
N ASN A 205 32.67 -38.75 -26.79
CA ASN A 205 32.60 -38.46 -28.23
C ASN A 205 31.37 -39.07 -28.97
N ASP A 206 31.05 -38.42 -30.11
CA ASP A 206 29.99 -38.74 -31.09
C ASP A 206 28.58 -38.12 -30.86
N GLY A 207 28.46 -37.08 -30.03
CA GLY A 207 27.19 -36.39 -29.72
C GLY A 207 27.21 -34.87 -29.91
N THR A 208 26.04 -34.22 -29.86
CA THR A 208 25.96 -32.76 -29.67
C THR A 208 26.43 -32.44 -28.25
N GLY A 209 27.58 -31.77 -28.12
CA GLY A 209 28.33 -31.58 -26.87
C GLY A 209 27.51 -31.07 -25.68
N LEU A 210 27.99 -31.42 -24.48
CA LEU A 210 27.30 -31.16 -23.20
C LEU A 210 27.07 -29.66 -22.99
N ALA A 211 25.81 -29.22 -23.10
CA ALA A 211 25.43 -27.82 -22.95
C ALA A 211 24.51 -27.63 -21.72
N ILE A 212 25.09 -27.12 -20.64
CA ILE A 212 24.43 -26.94 -19.34
C ILE A 212 24.56 -25.49 -18.87
N SER A 213 23.54 -25.00 -18.15
CA SER A 213 23.66 -23.75 -17.40
C SER A 213 23.50 -24.02 -15.91
N PHE A 214 24.41 -23.49 -15.09
CA PHE A 214 24.36 -23.55 -13.62
C PHE A 214 23.97 -22.19 -13.03
N ASP A 215 23.22 -22.18 -11.94
CA ASP A 215 22.77 -20.98 -11.23
C ASP A 215 22.50 -21.34 -9.75
N ASP A 216 22.29 -20.34 -8.88
CA ASP A 216 22.00 -20.52 -7.44
C ASP A 216 22.92 -21.59 -6.78
N ILE A 217 24.26 -21.46 -6.93
CA ILE A 217 25.24 -22.35 -6.31
C ILE A 217 25.44 -21.93 -4.85
N GLU A 218 25.01 -22.77 -3.93
CA GLU A 218 25.05 -22.53 -2.49
C GLU A 218 25.87 -23.62 -1.80
N VAL A 219 26.70 -23.22 -0.83
CA VAL A 219 27.38 -24.15 0.08
C VAL A 219 27.28 -23.62 1.50
N GLN A 220 26.82 -24.48 2.40
CA GLN A 220 26.66 -24.18 3.81
C GLN A 220 27.51 -25.12 4.67
N LEU A 221 28.13 -24.55 5.70
CA LEU A 221 28.75 -25.32 6.78
C LEU A 221 27.78 -25.47 7.94
N CYS A 222 27.38 -26.70 8.19
CA CYS A 222 26.54 -27.08 9.30
C CYS A 222 27.40 -27.38 10.52
N SER A 223 27.15 -26.67 11.63
CA SER A 223 27.90 -26.80 12.88
C SER A 223 26.97 -26.87 14.09
N ARG A 224 27.48 -27.43 15.18
CA ARG A 224 26.77 -27.60 16.46
C ARG A 224 27.22 -26.63 17.55
N ASN A 225 28.36 -25.97 17.38
CA ASN A 225 28.99 -25.08 18.36
C ASN A 225 28.46 -23.64 18.25
N LEU A 226 27.15 -23.49 18.46
CA LEU A 226 26.44 -22.22 18.40
C LEU A 226 26.38 -21.58 19.78
N ALA A 227 26.21 -20.27 19.80
CA ALA A 227 25.77 -19.54 20.98
C ALA A 227 24.27 -19.27 20.89
N THR A 228 23.56 -19.25 22.02
CA THR A 228 22.14 -18.93 22.08
C THR A 228 21.97 -17.48 22.54
N LEU A 229 21.27 -16.67 21.76
CA LEU A 229 20.83 -15.33 22.16
C LEU A 229 19.31 -15.33 22.29
N SER A 230 18.78 -15.03 23.45
CA SER A 230 17.33 -15.01 23.70
C SER A 230 16.93 -13.88 24.64
N GLY A 231 15.65 -13.55 24.61
CA GLY A 231 15.03 -12.57 25.49
C GLY A 231 13.53 -12.75 25.56
N ARG A 232 12.93 -12.14 26.58
CA ARG A 232 11.49 -11.91 26.67
C ARG A 232 11.10 -10.73 25.79
N VAL A 233 9.85 -10.75 25.32
CA VAL A 233 9.20 -9.61 24.68
C VAL A 233 8.00 -9.22 25.52
N THR A 234 7.90 -7.95 25.89
CA THR A 234 6.82 -7.43 26.70
C THR A 234 6.20 -6.18 26.07
N GLN A 235 4.96 -5.89 26.44
CA GLN A 235 4.22 -4.69 26.05
C GLN A 235 3.43 -4.21 27.28
N SER A 236 4.13 -3.56 28.21
CA SER A 236 3.60 -3.09 29.50
C SER A 236 2.37 -2.17 29.40
N ASN A 237 2.21 -1.42 28.30
CA ASN A 237 1.08 -0.53 28.07
C ASN A 237 -0.22 -1.21 27.60
N ARG A 238 -0.29 -2.55 27.67
CA ARG A 238 -1.48 -3.35 27.39
C ARG A 238 -1.64 -4.46 28.43
N GLU A 239 -2.86 -4.64 28.95
CA GLU A 239 -3.15 -5.60 30.03
C GLU A 239 -3.00 -7.07 29.61
N SER A 240 -3.19 -7.39 28.33
CA SER A 240 -3.00 -8.73 27.76
C SER A 240 -2.60 -8.64 26.29
N PRO A 241 -1.31 -8.37 25.99
CA PRO A 241 -0.82 -8.29 24.63
C PRO A 241 -0.66 -9.70 24.05
N ASP A 242 -1.18 -9.93 22.83
CA ASP A 242 -0.66 -10.99 21.98
C ASP A 242 0.52 -10.42 21.19
N LEU A 243 1.66 -11.11 21.27
CA LEU A 243 2.92 -10.69 20.63
C LEU A 243 3.38 -11.69 19.56
N ARG A 244 2.56 -12.68 19.19
CA ARG A 244 2.90 -13.69 18.15
C ARG A 244 3.01 -13.12 16.74
N ASP A 245 2.57 -11.87 16.53
CA ASP A 245 2.73 -11.10 15.30
C ASP A 245 4.03 -10.27 15.26
N VAL A 246 4.85 -10.34 16.31
CA VAL A 246 6.13 -9.63 16.40
C VAL A 246 7.26 -10.45 15.77
N GLN A 247 7.98 -9.82 14.84
CA GLN A 247 9.27 -10.30 14.35
C GLN A 247 10.41 -9.49 14.98
N ILE A 248 11.40 -10.18 15.52
CA ILE A 248 12.65 -9.61 16.04
C ILE A 248 13.76 -9.84 15.02
N LEU A 249 14.62 -8.84 14.82
CA LEU A 249 15.76 -8.87 13.93
C LEU A 249 17.06 -8.92 14.76
N LEU A 250 18.10 -9.56 14.24
CA LEU A 250 19.44 -9.48 14.78
C LEU A 250 20.36 -8.80 13.77
N VAL A 251 20.99 -7.70 14.16
CA VAL A 251 21.96 -6.97 13.35
C VAL A 251 23.36 -7.29 13.85
N ARG A 252 24.26 -7.71 12.95
CA ARG A 252 25.69 -7.80 13.23
C ARG A 252 26.37 -6.52 12.77
N SER A 253 27.29 -6.01 13.57
CA SER A 253 28.20 -4.92 13.23
C SER A 253 29.64 -5.41 13.34
N ASP A 254 30.48 -5.05 12.37
CA ASP A 254 31.93 -5.21 12.43
C ASP A 254 32.62 -3.87 12.12
N THR A 255 33.93 -3.89 11.88
CA THR A 255 34.73 -2.69 11.61
C THR A 255 34.47 -2.07 10.23
N THR A 256 33.77 -2.75 9.33
CA THR A 256 33.53 -2.31 7.95
C THR A 256 32.07 -2.34 7.50
N SER A 257 31.18 -3.05 8.21
CA SER A 257 29.81 -3.30 7.78
C SER A 257 28.80 -3.43 8.93
N ARG A 258 27.51 -3.25 8.60
CA ARG A 258 26.37 -3.60 9.46
C ARG A 258 25.31 -4.31 8.61
N SER A 259 24.79 -5.45 9.06
CA SER A 259 23.81 -6.25 8.31
C SER A 259 22.85 -7.00 9.22
N VAL A 260 21.61 -7.24 8.77
CA VAL A 260 20.68 -8.16 9.43
C VAL A 260 21.14 -9.59 9.14
N VAL A 261 21.42 -10.36 10.18
CA VAL A 261 21.98 -11.72 10.08
C VAL A 261 21.01 -12.83 10.50
N ALA A 262 19.96 -12.49 11.25
CA ALA A 262 18.93 -13.43 11.64
C ALA A 262 17.59 -12.71 11.91
N THR A 263 16.49 -13.46 11.83
CA THR A 263 15.17 -13.01 12.33
C THR A 263 14.55 -14.11 13.18
N ALA A 264 13.79 -13.73 14.21
CA ALA A 264 13.10 -14.64 15.10
C ALA A 264 11.63 -14.22 15.22
N GLN A 265 10.73 -15.21 15.22
CA GLN A 265 9.33 -15.01 15.56
C GLN A 265 9.17 -15.13 17.08
N VAL A 266 8.24 -14.36 17.65
CA VAL A 266 7.94 -14.40 19.08
C VAL A 266 6.97 -15.54 19.39
N VAL A 267 7.33 -16.37 20.36
CA VAL A 267 6.58 -17.58 20.76
C VAL A 267 6.01 -17.37 22.17
N ALA A 268 4.78 -17.82 22.39
CA ALA A 268 4.16 -17.85 23.72
C ALA A 268 4.68 -19.05 24.53
N THR A 269 5.04 -18.80 25.79
CA THR A 269 5.63 -19.76 26.73
C THR A 269 5.03 -19.57 28.12
N ASP A 270 5.23 -20.52 29.03
CA ASP A 270 4.64 -20.49 30.39
C ASP A 270 5.08 -19.26 31.22
N ASP A 271 6.23 -18.65 30.90
CA ASP A 271 6.77 -17.44 31.55
C ASP A 271 6.60 -16.14 30.73
N GLY A 272 5.77 -16.15 29.68
CA GLY A 272 5.45 -14.99 28.84
C GLY A 272 5.75 -15.20 27.36
N PHE A 273 6.05 -14.12 26.63
CA PHE A 273 6.44 -14.19 25.22
C PHE A 273 7.96 -14.11 25.09
N ARG A 274 8.56 -14.97 24.26
CA ARG A 274 10.02 -15.08 24.11
C ARG A 274 10.43 -15.18 22.65
N TYR A 275 11.65 -14.75 22.36
CA TYR A 275 12.34 -15.01 21.09
C TYR A 275 13.69 -15.65 21.37
N GLN A 276 14.22 -16.36 20.36
CA GLN A 276 15.54 -16.98 20.41
C GLN A 276 16.20 -16.95 19.04
N PHE A 277 17.50 -16.65 19.03
CA PHE A 277 18.43 -16.88 17.94
C PHE A 277 19.47 -17.90 18.38
N SER A 278 19.99 -18.66 17.43
CA SER A 278 21.18 -19.48 17.62
C SER A 278 22.19 -19.06 16.55
N VAL A 279 23.36 -18.60 16.97
CA VAL A 279 24.27 -17.78 16.16
C VAL A 279 25.73 -18.19 16.34
N PRO A 280 26.62 -17.85 15.37
CA PRO A 280 28.06 -18.00 15.55
C PRO A 280 28.60 -17.13 16.70
N PRO A 281 29.63 -17.58 17.43
CA PRO A 281 30.34 -16.76 18.42
C PRO A 281 30.95 -15.50 17.81
N LEU A 282 31.15 -14.47 18.63
CA LEU A 282 31.66 -13.17 18.19
C LEU A 282 33.18 -13.15 18.05
N SER A 283 33.64 -12.67 16.90
CA SER A 283 35.04 -12.26 16.69
C SER A 283 35.34 -10.94 17.40
N ALA A 284 36.57 -10.77 17.91
CA ALA A 284 36.98 -9.52 18.56
C ALA A 284 36.71 -8.28 17.70
N GLY A 285 36.04 -7.28 18.27
CA GLY A 285 35.63 -6.04 17.59
C GLY A 285 34.32 -6.12 16.79
N ALA A 286 33.67 -7.28 16.71
CA ALA A 286 32.31 -7.41 16.20
C ALA A 286 31.28 -7.37 17.35
N ALA A 287 30.05 -7.01 17.04
CA ALA A 287 28.93 -7.00 17.97
C ALA A 287 27.63 -7.49 17.30
N TYR A 288 26.74 -8.07 18.08
CA TYR A 288 25.33 -8.24 17.71
C TYR A 288 24.49 -7.19 18.44
N GLN A 289 23.48 -6.64 17.77
CA GLN A 289 22.44 -5.83 18.40
C GLN A 289 21.08 -6.40 18.02
N VAL A 290 20.19 -6.52 19.00
CA VAL A 290 18.80 -6.96 18.75
C VAL A 290 17.97 -5.75 18.31
N TRP A 291 17.13 -5.91 17.30
CA TRP A 291 16.26 -4.86 16.76
C TRP A 291 14.81 -5.32 16.65
N PHE A 292 13.88 -4.41 16.88
CA PHE A 292 12.47 -4.57 16.54
C PHE A 292 12.05 -3.45 15.58
N VAL A 293 11.27 -3.79 14.57
CA VAL A 293 10.63 -2.84 13.66
C VAL A 293 9.15 -3.19 13.61
N ASN A 294 8.27 -2.21 13.83
CA ASN A 294 6.84 -2.41 13.84
C ASN A 294 6.30 -2.51 12.40
N GLN A 295 6.59 -3.62 11.72
CA GLN A 295 6.06 -3.97 10.41
C GLN A 295 4.83 -4.88 10.56
N PRO A 296 3.76 -4.67 9.77
CA PRO A 296 2.57 -5.51 9.85
C PRO A 296 2.81 -6.86 9.19
N LEU A 297 2.83 -7.95 9.96
CA LEU A 297 2.87 -9.32 9.40
C LEU A 297 1.51 -9.80 8.87
N VAL A 298 0.40 -9.15 9.25
CA VAL A 298 -0.95 -9.63 8.90
C VAL A 298 -1.94 -8.55 8.46
N ASN A 299 -2.19 -7.48 9.24
CA ASN A 299 -3.24 -6.49 8.89
C ASN A 299 -3.00 -5.02 9.32
N ARG A 300 -2.25 -4.74 10.39
CA ARG A 300 -1.95 -3.35 10.83
C ARG A 300 -0.68 -3.29 11.68
N ARG A 301 0.00 -2.14 11.71
CA ARG A 301 1.02 -1.85 12.74
C ARG A 301 0.32 -1.57 14.07
N ASP A 302 0.86 -2.05 15.18
CA ASP A 302 0.29 -1.81 16.50
C ASP A 302 0.73 -0.44 17.02
N GLY A 303 -0.21 0.51 17.11
CA GLY A 303 0.08 1.87 17.55
C GLY A 303 0.50 2.02 19.01
N GLN A 304 0.37 0.96 19.81
CA GLN A 304 0.89 0.91 21.18
C GLN A 304 2.34 0.38 21.25
N ARG A 305 2.98 -0.03 20.15
CA ARG A 305 4.39 -0.47 20.10
C ARG A 305 5.26 0.59 19.43
N LEU A 306 6.50 0.81 19.88
CA LEU A 306 7.49 1.69 19.24
C LEU A 306 7.54 1.50 17.72
N SER A 307 7.86 2.54 16.96
CA SER A 307 7.99 2.42 15.50
C SER A 307 9.21 1.57 15.12
N VAL A 308 10.32 1.78 15.83
CA VAL A 308 11.55 0.99 15.81
C VAL A 308 12.20 1.00 17.19
N LEU A 309 12.89 -0.07 17.53
CA LEU A 309 13.70 -0.21 18.74
C LEU A 309 15.04 -0.86 18.37
N ALA A 310 16.14 -0.13 18.55
CA ALA A 310 17.50 -0.64 18.65
C ALA A 310 17.73 -1.06 20.11
N GLY A 311 17.73 -2.37 20.36
CA GLY A 311 17.81 -2.97 21.69
C GLY A 311 19.25 -3.23 22.18
N PRO A 312 19.40 -4.15 23.16
CA PRO A 312 20.69 -4.47 23.77
C PRO A 312 21.77 -4.94 22.79
N VAL A 313 23.02 -4.65 23.13
CA VAL A 313 24.21 -4.99 22.34
C VAL A 313 25.03 -6.08 23.05
N VAL A 314 25.41 -7.12 22.30
CA VAL A 314 26.34 -8.18 22.73
C VAL A 314 27.67 -7.95 22.01
N THR A 315 28.74 -7.70 22.76
CA THR A 315 30.11 -7.50 22.23
C THR A 315 31.04 -8.70 22.45
N GLU A 316 30.65 -9.64 23.31
CA GLU A 316 31.42 -10.84 23.64
C GLU A 316 30.48 -12.05 23.69
N LEU A 317 30.81 -13.10 22.93
CA LEU A 317 30.00 -14.32 22.84
C LEU A 317 30.88 -15.51 22.42
N GLY A 318 31.10 -16.45 23.32
CA GLY A 318 31.84 -17.70 23.10
C GLY A 318 30.99 -18.80 22.47
N ALA A 319 31.64 -19.90 22.06
CA ALA A 319 30.96 -21.05 21.48
C ALA A 319 30.28 -21.87 22.58
N GLY A 320 28.97 -22.12 22.47
CA GLY A 320 28.17 -22.75 23.52
C GLY A 320 27.69 -21.79 24.62
N ASP A 321 27.99 -20.49 24.52
CA ASP A 321 27.49 -19.49 25.46
C ASP A 321 25.98 -19.29 25.28
N GLU A 322 25.26 -19.13 26.39
CA GLU A 322 23.86 -18.70 26.38
C GLU A 322 23.71 -17.32 27.00
N ARG A 323 23.11 -16.39 26.25
CA ARG A 323 22.66 -15.08 26.71
C ARG A 323 21.15 -15.03 26.65
N THR A 324 20.53 -14.76 27.79
CA THR A 324 19.06 -14.82 27.97
C THR A 324 18.48 -13.51 28.49
N ASP A 325 19.33 -12.48 28.60
CA ASP A 325 19.13 -11.18 29.22
C ASP A 325 18.88 -10.04 28.21
N LEU A 326 18.48 -10.39 26.98
CA LEU A 326 18.26 -9.47 25.87
C LEU A 326 16.80 -8.96 25.78
N ASP A 327 16.14 -8.80 26.93
CA ASP A 327 14.71 -8.51 27.02
C ASP A 327 14.31 -7.18 26.34
N LEU A 328 13.25 -7.24 25.54
CA LEU A 328 12.69 -6.10 24.78
C LEU A 328 11.31 -5.72 25.31
N GLU A 329 11.17 -4.50 25.80
CA GLU A 329 9.88 -3.89 26.09
C GLU A 329 9.47 -2.99 24.92
N LEU A 330 8.38 -3.36 24.25
CA LEU A 330 7.98 -2.78 22.97
C LEU A 330 7.05 -1.57 23.09
N SER A 331 6.50 -1.29 24.27
CA SER A 331 5.54 -0.19 24.47
C SER A 331 6.06 1.13 23.88
N SER A 332 5.21 1.86 23.15
CA SER A 332 5.48 3.26 22.80
C SER A 332 5.14 4.15 23.99
N PRO A 333 5.93 5.21 24.28
CA PRO A 333 5.42 6.31 25.08
C PRO A 333 4.22 6.96 24.37
N HIS A 334 3.26 7.49 25.12
CA HIS A 334 2.08 8.16 24.57
C HIS A 334 2.32 9.67 24.55
N LEU A 335 2.36 10.30 23.37
CA LEU A 335 2.47 11.76 23.27
C LEU A 335 1.18 12.37 23.85
N LEU A 336 1.25 13.20 24.89
CA LEU A 336 0.08 13.75 25.57
C LEU A 336 -0.24 15.15 25.09
N ASP A 337 0.71 16.08 25.20
CA ASP A 337 0.61 17.46 24.73
C ASP A 337 1.92 17.93 24.06
N PRO A 338 1.89 18.86 23.10
CA PRO A 338 0.69 19.46 22.52
C PRO A 338 -0.11 18.45 21.71
N GLN A 339 -1.42 18.67 21.59
CA GLN A 339 -2.29 17.85 20.74
C GLN A 339 -1.78 17.82 19.28
N PRO A 340 -2.11 16.77 18.50
CA PRO A 340 -1.72 16.72 17.10
C PRO A 340 -2.33 17.90 16.32
N ASN A 341 -1.60 18.46 15.36
CA ASN A 341 -1.88 19.71 14.66
C ASN A 341 -2.08 20.94 15.57
N ALA A 342 -1.70 20.89 16.85
CA ALA A 342 -1.93 22.01 17.76
C ALA A 342 -1.24 23.28 17.27
N ARG A 343 -2.05 24.35 17.15
CA ARG A 343 -1.58 25.68 16.76
C ARG A 343 -1.38 26.52 18.03
N LEU A 344 -0.13 26.61 18.46
CA LEU A 344 0.26 26.96 19.82
C LEU A 344 0.86 28.35 19.86
N VAL A 345 0.33 29.22 20.70
CA VAL A 345 0.98 30.53 20.89
C VAL A 345 2.30 30.31 21.60
N LEU A 346 3.40 30.67 20.93
CA LEU A 346 4.75 30.61 21.48
C LEU A 346 5.28 32.05 21.54
N ASN A 347 5.74 32.45 22.71
CA ASN A 347 6.50 33.69 22.92
C ASN A 347 7.32 33.52 24.21
N ASP A 348 8.24 34.44 24.48
CA ASP A 348 9.14 34.32 25.65
C ASP A 348 8.39 34.40 27.00
N ASP A 349 7.18 34.97 27.04
CA ASP A 349 6.31 35.06 28.22
C ASP A 349 5.30 33.89 28.32
N SER A 350 5.30 32.94 27.39
CA SER A 350 4.33 31.83 27.31
C SER A 350 4.99 30.59 26.71
N PRO A 351 5.66 29.76 27.53
CA PRO A 351 6.27 28.52 27.07
C PRO A 351 5.22 27.51 26.59
N VAL A 352 5.55 26.80 25.53
CA VAL A 352 4.75 25.67 25.04
C VAL A 352 5.27 24.39 25.66
N ARG A 353 4.46 23.76 26.50
CA ARG A 353 4.79 22.46 27.11
C ARG A 353 4.62 21.33 26.12
N PHE A 354 5.66 20.51 25.99
CA PHE A 354 5.61 19.18 25.40
C PHE A 354 5.66 18.16 26.53
N LEU A 355 4.69 17.26 26.57
CA LEU A 355 4.45 16.28 27.63
C LEU A 355 4.12 14.93 26.97
N PHE A 356 4.67 13.86 27.51
CA PHE A 356 4.32 12.49 27.12
C PHE A 356 4.12 11.62 28.36
N GLU A 357 3.40 10.51 28.19
CA GLU A 357 3.33 9.43 29.15
C GLU A 357 4.55 8.50 28.94
N PRO A 358 5.46 8.39 29.92
CA PRO A 358 6.60 7.49 29.84
C PRO A 358 6.18 6.03 29.96
N ARG A 359 7.08 5.12 29.64
CA ARG A 359 6.79 3.67 29.58
C ARG A 359 6.74 2.96 30.93
N SER A 360 6.95 3.71 32.01
CA SER A 360 7.12 3.22 33.39
C SER A 360 8.21 2.14 33.54
N ILE A 361 9.32 2.31 32.82
CA ILE A 361 10.52 1.44 32.91
C ILE A 361 11.61 2.17 33.70
N ASP A 362 12.15 1.49 34.71
CA ASP A 362 13.18 2.06 35.59
C ASP A 362 14.49 2.33 34.85
N GLY A 363 15.02 3.54 35.01
CA GLY A 363 16.33 3.94 34.49
C GLY A 363 16.38 4.34 33.01
N GLU A 364 15.25 4.34 32.30
CA GLU A 364 15.16 4.91 30.95
C GLU A 364 15.22 6.44 30.95
N GLU A 365 15.87 6.97 29.93
CA GLU A 365 15.91 8.39 29.61
C GLU A 365 15.15 8.64 28.29
N TYR A 366 14.66 9.86 28.13
CA TYR A 366 13.82 10.23 27.00
C TYR A 366 14.31 11.56 26.40
N GLN A 367 14.05 11.80 25.11
CA GLN A 367 14.22 13.11 24.51
C GLN A 367 12.98 13.44 23.69
N ILE A 368 12.48 14.66 23.83
CA ILE A 368 11.47 15.22 22.92
C ILE A 368 12.24 15.86 21.77
N CYS A 369 12.09 15.30 20.57
CA CYS A 369 12.75 15.79 19.37
C CYS A 369 11.75 16.51 18.47
N LEU A 370 12.12 17.70 17.98
CA LEU A 370 11.36 18.57 17.09
C LEU A 370 12.17 18.77 15.79
N TYR A 371 11.55 18.58 14.64
CA TYR A 371 12.21 18.77 13.35
C TYR A 371 11.30 19.44 12.33
N ASP A 372 11.91 20.07 11.34
CA ASP A 372 11.22 20.61 10.17
C ASP A 372 11.22 19.54 9.06
N PRO A 373 10.06 18.98 8.68
CA PRO A 373 10.00 17.94 7.64
C PRO A 373 10.34 18.47 6.23
N THR A 374 10.50 19.79 6.05
CA THR A 374 10.87 20.41 4.77
C THR A 374 12.37 20.64 4.61
N LEU A 375 13.18 20.36 5.64
CA LEU A 375 14.63 20.52 5.63
C LEU A 375 15.32 19.16 5.59
N PHE A 376 16.48 19.06 4.93
CA PHE A 376 17.20 17.80 4.74
C PHE A 376 18.71 18.02 4.74
N ILE A 377 19.46 17.12 5.37
CA ILE A 377 20.93 17.11 5.39
C ILE A 377 21.43 15.97 4.47
N PRO A 378 22.02 16.27 3.30
CA PRO A 378 22.45 15.26 2.33
C PRO A 378 23.45 14.23 2.86
N GLU A 379 24.29 14.62 3.82
CA GLU A 379 25.36 13.79 4.37
C GLU A 379 24.87 12.73 5.36
N THR A 380 23.71 12.95 6.00
CA THR A 380 23.13 12.04 7.02
C THR A 380 21.84 11.37 6.56
N GLY A 381 21.19 11.89 5.52
CA GLY A 381 19.90 11.41 5.04
C GLY A 381 18.72 11.77 5.96
N LEU A 382 18.91 12.69 6.91
CA LEU A 382 17.92 13.05 7.92
C LEU A 382 17.66 14.57 7.97
N PRO A 383 16.47 15.03 8.40
CA PRO A 383 16.20 16.44 8.64
C PRO A 383 17.05 16.99 9.81
N PRO A 384 17.40 18.29 9.79
CA PRO A 384 17.92 18.96 10.99
C PRO A 384 16.84 18.92 12.08
N GLN A 385 17.24 18.50 13.28
CA GLN A 385 16.35 18.35 14.42
C GLN A 385 16.95 18.98 15.68
N TRP A 386 16.09 19.61 16.46
CA TRP A 386 16.36 19.91 17.86
C TRP A 386 15.87 18.75 18.71
N CYS A 387 16.60 18.38 19.76
CA CYS A 387 16.12 17.45 20.77
C CYS A 387 16.36 18.05 22.16
N SER A 388 15.42 17.84 23.07
CA SER A 388 15.58 18.23 24.47
C SER A 388 16.81 17.58 25.10
N PRO A 389 17.34 18.15 26.20
CA PRO A 389 18.15 17.40 27.15
C PRO A 389 17.45 16.09 27.57
N PRO A 390 18.19 15.09 28.07
CA PRO A 390 17.59 13.86 28.60
C PRO A 390 16.57 14.15 29.70
N LEU A 391 15.35 13.64 29.50
CA LEU A 391 14.20 13.70 30.40
C LEU A 391 14.05 12.35 31.12
N THR A 392 13.38 12.34 32.26
CA THR A 392 13.13 11.11 33.04
C THR A 392 11.63 10.82 33.12
N ALA A 393 11.24 9.61 33.53
CA ALA A 393 9.84 9.28 33.76
C ALA A 393 9.17 10.13 34.88
N ALA A 394 9.95 10.75 35.77
CA ALA A 394 9.43 11.66 36.80
C ALA A 394 9.19 13.09 36.29
N GLU A 395 9.91 13.49 35.23
CA GLU A 395 9.80 14.80 34.57
C GLU A 395 9.69 14.61 33.04
N PRO A 396 8.59 13.99 32.54
CA PRO A 396 8.44 13.60 31.14
C PRO A 396 7.95 14.76 30.26
N TYR A 397 8.49 15.96 30.47
CA TYR A 397 8.10 17.16 29.74
C TYR A 397 9.26 18.13 29.51
N VAL A 398 9.11 18.98 28.48
CA VAL A 398 9.96 20.16 28.27
C VAL A 398 9.09 21.37 27.94
N ASP A 399 9.43 22.50 28.54
CA ASP A 399 8.79 23.79 28.27
C ASP A 399 9.63 24.53 27.22
N LEU A 400 9.11 24.62 26.00
CA LEU A 400 9.79 25.28 24.88
C LEU A 400 9.49 26.79 24.89
N VAL A 401 10.54 27.61 24.78
CA VAL A 401 10.47 29.04 24.43
C VAL A 401 11.30 29.30 23.17
N PRO A 402 11.06 30.40 22.42
CA PRO A 402 11.77 30.68 21.16
C PRO A 402 13.30 30.65 21.25
N SER A 403 13.86 31.02 22.41
CA SER A 403 15.32 31.05 22.65
C SER A 403 15.98 29.68 22.86
N ILE A 404 15.21 28.58 23.05
CA ILE A 404 15.74 27.23 23.31
C ILE A 404 16.07 26.44 22.03
N VAL A 405 15.55 26.87 20.88
CA VAL A 405 15.72 26.26 19.55
C VAL A 405 16.61 27.11 18.64
N ASP A 406 17.62 27.76 19.21
CA ASP A 406 18.62 28.56 18.50
C ASP A 406 19.32 27.84 17.33
N THR A 407 19.47 26.52 17.45
CA THR A 407 20.02 25.59 16.46
C THR A 407 19.08 25.30 15.28
N MET A 408 17.79 25.63 15.35
CA MET A 408 16.80 25.43 14.28
C MET A 408 15.88 26.66 14.15
N PRO A 409 16.05 27.52 13.13
CA PRO A 409 15.31 28.79 13.05
C PRO A 409 13.79 28.58 12.99
N LEU A 410 13.09 29.07 14.02
CA LEU A 410 11.64 28.99 14.12
C LEU A 410 10.93 29.90 13.12
N ARG A 411 9.88 29.36 12.49
CA ARG A 411 8.94 30.05 11.61
C ARG A 411 7.54 29.98 12.22
N TYR A 412 7.02 31.12 12.67
CA TYR A 412 5.61 31.21 13.10
C TYR A 412 4.68 30.95 11.89
N GLY A 413 3.63 30.17 12.10
CA GLY A 413 2.74 29.70 11.03
C GLY A 413 3.26 28.50 10.23
N HIS A 414 4.47 28.01 10.47
CA HIS A 414 5.05 26.84 9.79
C HIS A 414 4.83 25.53 10.60
N PRO A 415 4.51 24.40 9.93
CA PRO A 415 4.37 23.11 10.61
C PRO A 415 5.73 22.46 10.94
N TYR A 416 5.88 22.06 12.20
CA TYR A 416 6.98 21.22 12.68
C TYR A 416 6.44 19.87 13.14
N ARG A 417 7.28 18.85 13.19
CA ARG A 417 6.93 17.52 13.72
C ARG A 417 7.73 17.23 14.98
N TRP A 418 7.08 16.65 15.98
CA TRP A 418 7.75 16.20 17.20
C TRP A 418 7.46 14.75 17.55
N TYR A 419 8.45 14.07 18.11
CA TYR A 419 8.38 12.68 18.54
C TYR A 419 9.16 12.48 19.84
N VAL A 420 8.96 11.33 20.49
CA VAL A 420 9.73 10.95 21.68
C VAL A 420 10.76 9.90 21.29
N LYS A 421 12.03 10.19 21.53
CA LYS A 421 13.12 9.22 21.48
C LYS A 421 13.31 8.62 22.87
N VAL A 422 13.26 7.30 22.97
CA VAL A 422 13.62 6.55 24.19
C VAL A 422 15.11 6.21 24.11
N LEU A 423 15.84 6.32 25.21
CA LEU A 423 17.25 5.98 25.34
C LEU A 423 17.42 4.86 26.37
N ASP A 424 18.06 3.78 25.95
CA ASP A 424 18.35 2.61 26.78
C ASP A 424 19.86 2.53 27.06
N ARG A 425 20.21 2.38 28.34
CA ARG A 425 21.60 2.31 28.82
C ARG A 425 22.29 0.97 28.50
N ARG A 426 21.57 -0.02 27.92
CA ARG A 426 22.09 -1.33 27.47
C ARG A 426 22.73 -1.30 26.07
N GLY A 427 22.91 -0.12 25.48
CA GLY A 427 23.74 0.09 24.29
C GLY A 427 25.21 0.38 24.62
N THR A 428 25.97 0.76 23.60
CA THR A 428 27.35 1.28 23.73
C THR A 428 27.46 2.67 23.12
N GLU A 429 28.60 3.35 23.32
CA GLU A 429 28.87 4.67 22.72
C GLU A 429 28.80 4.65 21.17
N THR A 430 29.17 3.54 20.53
CA THR A 430 29.19 3.36 19.07
C THR A 430 27.96 2.63 18.50
N LEU A 431 27.20 1.95 19.37
CA LEU A 431 25.94 1.25 19.11
C LEU A 431 24.94 1.60 20.21
N PRO A 432 24.41 2.84 20.25
CA PRO A 432 23.44 3.22 21.26
C PRO A 432 22.16 2.38 21.11
N ALA A 433 21.55 2.04 22.24
CA ALA A 433 20.22 1.45 22.27
C ALA A 433 19.19 2.58 22.42
N TYR A 434 18.19 2.60 21.53
CA TYR A 434 17.20 3.66 21.46
C TYR A 434 15.93 3.17 20.77
N GLY A 435 14.80 3.77 21.12
CA GLY A 435 13.54 3.59 20.43
C GLY A 435 12.97 4.91 19.95
N TYR A 436 12.08 4.87 18.96
CA TYR A 436 11.25 6.02 18.60
C TYR A 436 9.79 5.70 18.89
N SER A 437 9.05 6.67 19.43
CA SER A 437 7.60 6.59 19.60
C SER A 437 6.93 6.13 18.30
N PHE A 438 5.80 5.45 18.40
CA PHE A 438 5.01 5.08 17.23
C PHE A 438 4.45 6.29 16.49
N ALA A 439 4.08 7.28 17.30
CA ALA A 439 3.50 8.53 16.90
C ALA A 439 4.57 9.63 16.88
N GLU A 440 4.58 10.40 15.80
CA GLU A 440 5.05 11.78 15.81
C GLU A 440 3.82 12.70 15.64
N ARG A 441 3.85 13.91 16.19
CA ARG A 441 2.75 14.89 16.12
C ARG A 441 3.20 16.13 15.35
N THR A 442 2.39 16.58 14.40
CA THR A 442 2.56 17.89 13.78
C THR A 442 2.09 18.98 14.74
N ILE A 443 2.76 20.14 14.77
CA ILE A 443 2.37 21.34 15.51
C ILE A 443 2.74 22.60 14.72
N THR A 444 2.16 23.75 15.08
CA THR A 444 2.47 25.05 14.45
C THR A 444 2.51 26.16 15.50
N PHE A 445 3.51 27.03 15.51
CA PHE A 445 3.57 28.14 16.46
C PHE A 445 2.84 29.40 15.96
N LEU A 446 2.10 30.11 16.83
CA LEU A 446 1.19 31.24 16.55
C LEU A 446 1.39 32.46 17.50
N SER A 447 0.56 33.49 17.29
CA SER A 447 0.26 34.62 18.20
C SER A 447 -1.23 34.62 18.64
N ALA A 448 -1.58 35.27 19.78
CA ALA A 448 -2.82 35.02 20.54
C ALA A 448 -4.07 35.90 20.25
N PRO A 449 -5.29 35.31 20.27
CA PRO A 449 -6.58 36.01 20.47
C PRO A 449 -7.55 35.35 21.52
N ALA A 450 -8.72 35.97 21.79
CA ALA A 450 -9.65 35.63 22.92
C ALA A 450 -11.14 35.34 22.52
N SER A 451 -11.98 34.79 23.43
CA SER A 451 -13.29 34.13 23.17
C SER A 451 -14.41 34.31 24.25
N LEU A 452 -15.66 33.78 24.06
CA LEU A 452 -16.66 33.20 25.03
C LEU A 452 -18.10 32.91 24.40
N PRO A 453 -19.06 32.14 25.03
CA PRO A 453 -20.19 31.38 24.36
C PRO A 453 -21.64 31.49 24.99
N VAL A 454 -22.65 30.64 24.58
CA VAL A 454 -23.78 29.96 25.38
C VAL A 454 -25.00 29.41 24.53
N GLN A 455 -25.89 28.56 25.11
CA GLN A 455 -26.83 27.50 24.54
C GLN A 455 -28.36 27.84 24.25
N VAL A 456 -29.23 26.78 24.18
CA VAL A 456 -30.50 26.57 23.37
C VAL A 456 -31.66 25.91 24.20
N ILE A 457 -32.96 26.06 23.81
CA ILE A 457 -34.12 25.16 24.20
C ILE A 457 -35.28 25.05 23.12
N ASP A 458 -35.66 23.81 22.77
CA ASP A 458 -36.95 23.13 22.36
C ASP A 458 -37.95 23.59 21.24
N ASN A 459 -39.01 22.75 21.04
CA ASN A 459 -39.44 22.17 19.75
C ASN A 459 -40.88 21.55 19.76
N GLU A 460 -41.66 21.61 18.65
CA GLU A 460 -42.88 20.80 18.35
C GLU A 460 -43.08 20.63 16.82
N GLY A 461 -43.75 19.55 16.34
CA GLY A 461 -43.87 19.19 14.90
C GLY A 461 -45.26 18.74 14.42
N LEU A 462 -45.40 18.36 13.13
CA LEU A 462 -46.68 18.07 12.44
C LEU A 462 -46.70 16.71 11.65
N PRO A 463 -47.84 16.24 11.06
CA PRO A 463 -48.08 14.81 10.77
C PRO A 463 -48.12 14.39 9.27
N ALA A 464 -48.40 13.09 9.02
CA ALA A 464 -48.10 12.37 7.76
C ALA A 464 -49.29 11.97 6.85
N GLY A 465 -48.98 11.61 5.59
CA GLY A 465 -49.80 10.75 4.70
C GLY A 465 -50.39 11.41 3.43
N ALA A 466 -49.76 11.28 2.25
CA ALA A 466 -50.31 11.76 0.97
C ALA A 466 -49.79 11.00 -0.28
N ASP A 467 -50.56 11.02 -1.38
CA ASP A 467 -50.40 10.17 -2.60
C ASP A 467 -49.04 10.25 -3.36
N PRO A 468 -48.72 9.29 -4.24
CA PRO A 468 -47.45 9.30 -4.98
C PRO A 468 -47.32 10.42 -6.02
N VAL A 469 -46.13 11.03 -6.11
CA VAL A 469 -45.84 12.20 -6.97
C VAL A 469 -44.90 11.90 -8.15
N ARG A 470 -44.63 12.88 -9.02
CA ARG A 470 -43.77 12.71 -10.21
C ARG A 470 -42.30 12.52 -9.81
N TRP A 471 -41.78 13.41 -8.96
CA TRP A 471 -40.44 13.32 -8.38
C TRP A 471 -40.49 13.49 -6.86
N THR A 472 -39.71 12.67 -6.15
CA THR A 472 -39.28 12.97 -4.77
C THR A 472 -37.82 13.37 -4.79
N ILE A 473 -37.51 14.59 -4.36
CA ILE A 473 -36.16 15.13 -4.23
C ILE A 473 -35.80 15.12 -2.74
N LEU A 474 -34.89 14.22 -2.37
CA LEU A 474 -34.29 14.12 -1.04
C LEU A 474 -33.02 14.98 -1.02
N ILE A 475 -32.88 15.90 -0.07
CA ILE A 475 -31.71 16.77 0.06
C ILE A 475 -31.12 16.56 1.45
N TYR A 476 -30.02 15.84 1.54
CA TYR A 476 -29.30 15.60 2.77
C TYR A 476 -28.12 16.56 2.87
N VAL A 477 -28.18 17.47 3.83
CA VAL A 477 -27.20 18.53 4.03
C VAL A 477 -26.48 18.30 5.36
N ALA A 478 -25.24 17.85 5.27
CA ALA A 478 -24.31 17.69 6.38
C ALA A 478 -23.46 18.97 6.49
N ALA A 479 -23.93 19.92 7.30
CA ALA A 479 -23.33 21.23 7.44
C ALA A 479 -23.07 21.63 8.90
N ASP A 480 -22.99 20.68 9.85
CA ASP A 480 -22.28 20.90 11.10
C ASP A 480 -20.76 20.96 10.88
N ASN A 481 -20.34 21.99 10.15
CA ASN A 481 -18.98 22.27 9.78
C ASN A 481 -18.90 23.71 9.21
N ALA A 482 -17.77 24.10 8.63
CA ALA A 482 -17.59 25.45 8.07
C ALA A 482 -18.64 25.87 7.02
N LEU A 483 -19.32 24.91 6.37
CA LEU A 483 -20.39 25.19 5.40
C LEU A 483 -21.63 25.82 6.07
N GLY A 484 -22.02 25.34 7.25
CA GLY A 484 -23.18 25.86 7.98
C GLY A 484 -22.85 27.07 8.86
N ASP A 485 -21.58 27.24 9.25
CA ASP A 485 -21.15 28.28 10.17
C ASP A 485 -21.33 29.71 9.59
N PRO A 486 -22.17 30.57 10.20
CA PRO A 486 -22.36 31.97 9.82
C PRO A 486 -21.10 32.84 9.83
N LEU A 487 -20.07 32.45 10.57
CA LEU A 487 -18.79 33.14 10.70
C LEU A 487 -17.77 32.64 9.66
N ARG A 488 -17.88 31.38 9.21
CA ARG A 488 -16.98 30.76 8.22
C ARG A 488 -17.54 30.71 6.80
N THR A 489 -18.84 30.96 6.57
CA THR A 489 -19.43 30.96 5.22
C THR A 489 -20.39 32.14 4.99
N SER A 490 -20.30 32.72 3.79
CA SER A 490 -21.17 33.82 3.36
C SER A 490 -22.63 33.36 3.25
N VAL A 491 -23.58 34.20 3.65
CA VAL A 491 -25.03 33.89 3.66
C VAL A 491 -25.52 33.30 2.33
N VAL A 492 -25.03 33.78 1.18
CA VAL A 492 -25.45 33.28 -0.14
C VAL A 492 -24.90 31.89 -0.51
N ALA A 493 -23.79 31.48 0.10
CA ALA A 493 -23.24 30.13 -0.05
C ALA A 493 -23.82 29.14 0.96
N ARG A 494 -24.20 29.57 2.16
CA ARG A 494 -24.71 28.63 3.16
C ARG A 494 -25.92 27.83 2.63
N PRO A 495 -26.10 26.56 3.00
CA PRO A 495 -27.22 25.75 2.51
C PRO A 495 -28.59 26.32 2.89
N ASP A 496 -28.74 26.90 4.08
CA ASP A 496 -29.98 27.47 4.59
C ASP A 496 -30.64 28.48 3.64
N PHE A 497 -29.83 29.34 3.01
CA PHE A 497 -30.29 30.32 2.02
C PHE A 497 -30.92 29.66 0.78
N GLU A 498 -30.39 28.51 0.35
CA GLU A 498 -30.99 27.76 -0.76
C GLU A 498 -32.21 26.95 -0.31
N LEU A 499 -32.18 26.35 0.88
CA LEU A 499 -33.32 25.59 1.41
C LEU A 499 -34.57 26.47 1.59
N GLU A 500 -34.44 27.68 2.13
CA GLU A 500 -35.56 28.63 2.23
C GLU A 500 -36.03 29.10 0.83
N ARG A 501 -35.12 29.24 -0.14
CA ARG A 501 -35.49 29.48 -1.54
C ARG A 501 -36.28 28.31 -2.15
N LEU A 502 -35.91 27.07 -1.85
CA LEU A 502 -36.65 25.89 -2.33
C LEU A 502 -38.03 25.81 -1.68
N ARG A 503 -38.14 26.11 -0.38
CA ARG A 503 -39.40 26.20 0.36
C ARG A 503 -40.37 27.21 -0.27
N THR A 504 -39.90 28.43 -0.58
CA THR A 504 -40.75 29.46 -1.23
C THR A 504 -41.17 29.08 -2.66
N LEU A 505 -40.41 28.21 -3.33
CA LEU A 505 -40.72 27.70 -4.66
C LEU A 505 -41.58 26.43 -4.68
N ALA A 506 -41.69 25.68 -3.59
CA ALA A 506 -42.35 24.36 -3.56
C ALA A 506 -43.80 24.38 -4.08
N ALA A 507 -44.55 25.46 -3.81
CA ALA A 507 -45.92 25.63 -4.30
C ALA A 507 -46.03 25.77 -5.83
N ALA A 508 -44.95 26.15 -6.52
CA ALA A 508 -44.90 26.18 -7.99
C ALA A 508 -44.63 24.80 -8.62
N TYR A 509 -44.30 23.79 -7.81
CA TYR A 509 -44.00 22.43 -8.24
C TYR A 509 -44.91 21.41 -7.49
N PRO A 510 -46.24 21.46 -7.69
CA PRO A 510 -47.19 20.62 -6.93
C PRO A 510 -47.00 19.12 -7.15
N ASP A 511 -46.45 18.72 -8.30
CA ASP A 511 -46.17 17.32 -8.65
C ASP A 511 -44.83 16.82 -8.09
N PHE A 512 -44.13 17.60 -7.26
CA PHE A 512 -42.89 17.21 -6.58
C PHE A 512 -43.08 17.13 -5.06
N SER A 513 -42.37 16.19 -4.44
CA SER A 513 -42.07 16.18 -3.01
C SER A 513 -40.63 16.60 -2.83
N ILE A 514 -40.38 17.63 -2.01
CA ILE A 514 -39.02 18.05 -1.64
C ILE A 514 -38.86 17.76 -0.16
N VAL A 515 -37.95 16.85 0.21
CA VAL A 515 -37.69 16.45 1.59
C VAL A 515 -36.24 16.81 1.90
N THR A 516 -35.99 17.57 2.96
CA THR A 516 -34.67 18.11 3.27
C THR A 516 -34.27 17.72 4.69
N PHE A 517 -33.13 17.07 4.86
CA PHE A 517 -32.42 16.98 6.13
C PHE A 517 -31.33 18.05 6.13
N TYR A 518 -31.31 18.89 7.16
CA TYR A 518 -30.33 19.95 7.34
C TYR A 518 -29.74 19.88 8.74
N ASP A 519 -28.54 19.33 8.82
CA ASP A 519 -27.69 19.46 9.98
C ASP A 519 -26.82 20.71 9.84
N ALA A 520 -26.71 21.51 10.90
CA ALA A 520 -26.22 22.89 10.85
C ALA A 520 -25.17 23.13 11.94
N TYR A 521 -24.30 24.12 11.74
CA TYR A 521 -23.15 24.33 12.64
C TYR A 521 -23.51 24.54 14.12
N GLY A 522 -23.04 23.61 14.95
CA GLY A 522 -23.24 23.49 16.38
C GLY A 522 -24.60 22.94 16.80
N ILE A 523 -24.72 22.66 18.10
CA ILE A 523 -25.84 22.02 18.84
C ILE A 523 -27.29 22.54 18.56
N THR A 524 -27.47 23.53 17.70
CA THR A 524 -28.76 24.11 17.29
C THR A 524 -29.59 23.24 16.32
N GLY A 525 -29.78 21.98 16.71
CA GLY A 525 -30.91 21.12 16.32
C GLY A 525 -31.21 21.02 14.82
N GLY A 526 -30.60 20.03 14.16
CA GLY A 526 -30.84 19.71 12.76
C GLY A 526 -32.33 19.57 12.41
N GLN A 527 -32.68 19.91 11.18
CA GLN A 527 -34.06 20.06 10.73
C GLN A 527 -34.39 19.04 9.65
N ILE A 528 -35.56 18.39 9.76
CA ILE A 528 -36.20 17.75 8.62
C ILE A 528 -37.39 18.59 8.15
N CYS A 529 -37.45 18.89 6.87
CA CYS A 529 -38.63 19.50 6.25
C CYS A 529 -39.13 18.61 5.10
N ALA A 530 -40.43 18.63 4.88
CA ALA A 530 -41.10 18.09 3.72
C ALA A 530 -42.04 19.15 3.14
N PHE A 531 -41.93 19.35 1.83
CA PHE A 531 -42.72 20.30 1.05
C PHE A 531 -43.44 19.55 -0.08
N ARG A 532 -44.75 19.78 -0.22
CA ARG A 532 -45.55 19.26 -1.34
C ARG A 532 -46.64 20.27 -1.69
N GLY A 533 -46.52 20.92 -2.85
CA GLY A 533 -47.38 22.06 -3.20
C GLY A 533 -47.31 23.14 -2.11
N SER A 534 -48.47 23.55 -1.58
CA SER A 534 -48.56 24.49 -0.45
C SER A 534 -48.42 23.85 0.94
N SER A 535 -48.34 22.51 1.03
CA SER A 535 -48.17 21.81 2.31
C SER A 535 -46.70 21.82 2.74
N VAL A 536 -46.46 22.20 3.99
CA VAL A 536 -45.14 22.30 4.61
C VAL A 536 -45.18 21.67 5.98
N ASP A 537 -44.37 20.64 6.20
CA ASP A 537 -44.10 20.05 7.52
C ASP A 537 -42.60 20.19 7.79
N CYS A 538 -42.23 20.99 8.78
CA CYS A 538 -40.84 21.20 9.19
C CYS A 538 -40.71 20.89 10.68
N ARG A 539 -39.90 19.89 11.01
CA ARG A 539 -39.65 19.41 12.37
C ARG A 539 -38.18 19.63 12.69
N ARG A 540 -37.87 20.25 13.82
CA ARG A 540 -36.51 20.20 14.36
C ARG A 540 -36.29 18.85 15.02
N GLN A 541 -35.05 18.42 15.07
CA GLN A 541 -34.57 17.24 15.76
C GLN A 541 -33.56 17.70 16.83
N PHE A 542 -33.17 16.78 17.71
CA PHE A 542 -31.90 16.96 18.44
C PHE A 542 -30.74 16.96 17.44
N GLU A 543 -29.59 17.52 17.82
CA GLU A 543 -28.33 17.47 17.08
C GLU A 543 -28.11 16.07 16.47
N PRO A 544 -28.31 15.90 15.16
CA PRO A 544 -28.26 14.60 14.51
C PRO A 544 -26.87 14.41 13.94
N ASN A 545 -26.16 13.34 14.33
CA ASN A 545 -24.86 13.06 13.73
C ASN A 545 -25.01 12.86 12.21
N SER A 546 -24.57 13.83 11.40
CA SER A 546 -24.74 13.78 9.95
C SER A 546 -23.69 12.90 9.25
N ALA A 547 -22.61 12.55 9.97
CA ALA A 547 -21.61 11.56 9.61
C ALA A 547 -21.99 10.11 9.97
N GLU A 548 -23.05 9.88 10.75
CA GLU A 548 -23.50 8.53 11.16
C GLU A 548 -24.24 7.81 10.01
N PRO A 549 -23.77 6.63 9.53
CA PRO A 549 -24.43 5.88 8.46
C PRO A 549 -25.92 5.58 8.73
N ALA A 550 -26.29 5.34 10.00
CA ALA A 550 -27.68 5.11 10.37
C ALA A 550 -28.58 6.34 10.12
N THR A 551 -28.06 7.56 10.25
CA THR A 551 -28.80 8.83 10.01
C THR A 551 -29.16 8.96 8.53
N LEU A 552 -28.18 8.78 7.63
CA LEU A 552 -28.42 8.83 6.18
C LEU A 552 -29.36 7.70 5.72
N ARG A 553 -29.14 6.47 6.20
CA ARG A 553 -30.03 5.33 5.91
C ARG A 553 -31.47 5.65 6.27
N GLU A 554 -31.70 6.13 7.49
CA GLU A 554 -33.04 6.39 7.99
C GLU A 554 -33.70 7.56 7.26
N PHE A 555 -32.96 8.64 6.95
CA PHE A 555 -33.47 9.74 6.13
C PHE A 555 -33.89 9.27 4.72
N VAL A 556 -33.05 8.48 4.04
CA VAL A 556 -33.35 7.99 2.69
C VAL A 556 -34.50 6.99 2.72
N ARG A 557 -34.54 6.09 3.70
CA ARG A 557 -35.66 5.15 3.91
C ARG A 557 -36.97 5.91 4.14
N PHE A 558 -36.98 6.88 5.06
CA PHE A 558 -38.13 7.75 5.33
C PHE A 558 -38.59 8.48 4.07
N GLY A 559 -37.65 9.09 3.34
CA GLY A 559 -37.92 9.79 2.09
C GLY A 559 -38.53 8.90 1.00
N LEU A 560 -38.02 7.68 0.82
CA LEU A 560 -38.54 6.72 -0.16
C LEU A 560 -39.90 6.11 0.26
N SER A 561 -40.10 5.80 1.55
CA SER A 561 -41.33 5.17 2.06
C SER A 561 -42.50 6.15 2.20
N GLU A 562 -42.27 7.32 2.82
CA GLU A 562 -43.34 8.27 3.16
C GLU A 562 -43.68 9.23 2.00
N PHE A 563 -42.77 9.40 1.05
CA PHE A 563 -42.95 10.23 -0.15
C PHE A 563 -42.71 9.40 -1.42
N PRO A 564 -43.56 8.39 -1.70
CA PRO A 564 -43.45 7.59 -2.91
C PRO A 564 -43.60 8.48 -4.16
N ALA A 565 -42.88 8.11 -5.22
CA ALA A 565 -42.88 8.85 -6.48
C ALA A 565 -42.47 7.97 -7.66
N ALA A 566 -42.76 8.42 -8.89
CA ALA A 566 -42.30 7.76 -10.11
C ALA A 566 -40.77 7.81 -10.28
N ARG A 567 -40.12 8.86 -9.76
CA ARG A 567 -38.66 9.07 -9.76
C ARG A 567 -38.18 9.60 -8.42
N THR A 568 -36.96 9.25 -8.01
CA THR A 568 -36.29 9.81 -6.82
C THR A 568 -34.94 10.40 -7.19
N MET A 569 -34.67 11.62 -6.71
CA MET A 569 -33.35 12.21 -6.68
C MET A 569 -32.85 12.30 -5.25
N LEU A 570 -31.59 11.94 -4.99
CA LEU A 570 -30.90 12.23 -3.73
C LEU A 570 -29.79 13.26 -3.98
N ILE A 571 -29.84 14.38 -3.28
CA ILE A 571 -28.83 15.44 -3.32
C ILE A 571 -28.05 15.39 -2.00
N LEU A 572 -26.75 15.11 -2.08
CA LEU A 572 -25.83 15.03 -0.95
C LEU A 572 -24.99 16.32 -0.91
N VAL A 573 -25.23 17.16 0.08
CA VAL A 573 -24.56 18.45 0.27
C VAL A 573 -23.72 18.39 1.54
N GLY A 574 -22.45 18.77 1.43
CA GLY A 574 -21.53 18.76 2.56
C GLY A 574 -20.09 18.78 2.08
N PRO A 575 -19.13 18.76 3.01
CA PRO A 575 -17.75 18.44 2.66
C PRO A 575 -17.61 16.93 2.43
N ALA A 576 -16.59 16.52 1.67
CA ALA A 576 -16.29 15.11 1.45
C ALA A 576 -14.84 14.90 1.03
N HIS A 577 -14.37 13.65 1.07
CA HIS A 577 -13.12 13.21 0.45
C HIS A 577 -13.10 11.68 0.30
N PRO A 578 -12.57 11.10 -0.80
CA PRO A 578 -12.57 9.65 -1.02
C PRO A 578 -11.94 8.83 0.13
N ALA A 579 -10.88 9.36 0.75
CA ALA A 579 -10.15 8.71 1.83
C ALA A 579 -10.77 8.87 3.23
N PHE A 580 -11.58 9.91 3.44
CA PHE A 580 -12.00 10.34 4.78
C PHE A 580 -13.52 10.34 4.97
N GLY A 581 -14.30 10.18 3.90
CA GLY A 581 -15.74 10.09 3.96
C GLY A 581 -16.48 11.37 3.54
N PHE A 582 -17.79 11.35 3.71
CA PHE A 582 -18.74 12.41 3.40
C PHE A 582 -19.36 13.00 4.66
N GLY A 583 -19.74 14.27 4.61
CA GLY A 583 -20.60 14.91 5.60
C GLY A 583 -19.93 15.00 6.97
N ASN A 584 -18.82 15.74 7.04
CA ASN A 584 -18.14 15.93 8.31
C ASN A 584 -19.04 16.64 9.33
N ASP A 585 -19.10 16.05 10.52
CA ASP A 585 -19.80 16.53 11.70
C ASP A 585 -18.76 17.00 12.74
N GLU A 586 -18.81 18.27 13.14
CA GLU A 586 -17.87 18.90 14.07
C GLU A 586 -18.29 18.72 15.55
N SER A 587 -19.49 18.18 15.82
CA SER A 587 -20.04 17.88 17.15
C SER A 587 -19.61 16.51 17.70
N VAL A 588 -19.39 15.51 16.83
CA VAL A 588 -19.08 14.12 17.24
C VAL A 588 -17.62 13.74 17.04
N ALA A 589 -16.88 13.59 18.14
CA ALA A 589 -15.44 13.29 18.15
C ALA A 589 -15.02 11.85 17.76
N ALA A 590 -15.96 10.89 17.68
CA ALA A 590 -15.63 9.46 17.50
C ALA A 590 -15.58 9.01 16.03
N THR A 591 -16.49 9.52 15.20
CA THR A 591 -16.64 9.20 13.77
C THR A 591 -17.01 10.48 13.04
N PRO A 592 -16.03 11.37 12.79
CA PRO A 592 -16.32 12.73 12.35
C PRO A 592 -16.76 12.83 10.90
N ALA A 593 -16.69 11.76 10.09
CA ALA A 593 -17.21 11.74 8.70
C ALA A 593 -17.62 10.32 8.29
N MET A 594 -18.61 10.20 7.41
CA MET A 594 -19.18 8.93 6.95
C MET A 594 -18.29 8.29 5.88
N ALA A 595 -17.63 7.16 6.17
CA ALA A 595 -16.80 6.48 5.17
C ALA A 595 -17.60 6.13 3.90
N ILE A 596 -16.97 6.21 2.72
CA ILE A 596 -17.65 6.01 1.43
C ILE A 596 -18.26 4.60 1.31
N THR A 597 -17.64 3.59 1.94
CA THR A 597 -18.18 2.24 2.07
C THR A 597 -19.49 2.23 2.85
N ASP A 598 -19.54 2.96 3.96
CA ASP A 598 -20.66 2.95 4.90
C ASP A 598 -21.82 3.79 4.36
N LEU A 599 -21.53 4.85 3.61
CA LEU A 599 -22.49 5.56 2.77
C LEU A 599 -23.14 4.62 1.75
N GLY A 600 -22.35 3.82 1.04
CA GLY A 600 -22.86 2.81 0.10
C GLY A 600 -23.75 1.77 0.79
N VAL A 601 -23.34 1.26 1.96
CA VAL A 601 -24.14 0.34 2.77
C VAL A 601 -25.43 0.99 3.25
N ALA A 602 -25.39 2.22 3.77
CA ALA A 602 -26.56 2.97 4.24
C ALA A 602 -27.60 3.17 3.13
N LEU A 603 -27.17 3.57 1.93
CA LEU A 603 -28.06 3.69 0.77
C LEU A 603 -28.61 2.34 0.32
N ARG A 604 -27.81 1.27 0.36
CA ARG A 604 -28.26 -0.08 -0.01
C ARG A 604 -29.31 -0.61 0.96
N GLU A 605 -29.10 -0.44 2.27
CA GLU A 605 -30.08 -0.83 3.28
C GLU A 605 -31.38 -0.02 3.14
N ALA A 606 -31.30 1.29 2.90
CA ALA A 606 -32.46 2.15 2.71
C ALA A 606 -33.27 1.78 1.45
N THR A 607 -32.60 1.54 0.33
CA THR A 607 -33.24 1.19 -0.95
C THR A 607 -33.82 -0.22 -0.97
N ILE A 608 -33.19 -1.19 -0.29
CA ILE A 608 -33.78 -2.52 -0.03
C ILE A 608 -35.02 -2.39 0.86
N ALA A 609 -34.94 -1.65 1.97
CA ALA A 609 -36.04 -1.51 2.92
C ALA A 609 -37.27 -0.76 2.34
N ALA A 610 -37.06 0.08 1.32
CA ALA A 610 -38.13 0.77 0.59
C ALA A 610 -38.49 0.10 -0.76
N GLU A 611 -37.90 -1.06 -1.08
CA GLU A 611 -38.05 -1.78 -2.36
C GLU A 611 -37.86 -0.89 -3.62
N LYS A 612 -37.00 0.12 -3.53
CA LYS A 612 -36.83 1.15 -4.56
C LYS A 612 -35.39 1.70 -4.62
N ARG A 613 -34.75 1.61 -5.81
CA ARG A 613 -33.48 2.29 -6.16
C ARG A 613 -33.69 3.81 -6.35
N ILE A 614 -32.60 4.56 -6.26
CA ILE A 614 -32.56 6.01 -6.49
C ILE A 614 -32.19 6.28 -7.97
N ASP A 615 -33.07 6.91 -8.73
CA ASP A 615 -32.85 7.16 -10.15
C ASP A 615 -31.63 8.07 -10.43
N LEU A 616 -31.34 9.04 -9.55
CA LEU A 616 -30.21 9.95 -9.68
C LEU A 616 -29.68 10.43 -8.32
N VAL A 617 -28.37 10.28 -8.09
CA VAL A 617 -27.66 10.90 -6.98
C VAL A 617 -26.84 12.09 -7.47
N LEU A 618 -26.96 13.22 -6.79
CA LEU A 618 -26.19 14.43 -7.03
C LEU A 618 -25.34 14.76 -5.79
N PHE A 619 -24.02 14.64 -5.89
CA PHE A 619 -23.14 15.24 -4.89
C PHE A 619 -22.88 16.69 -5.21
N GLN A 620 -23.15 17.55 -4.23
CA GLN A 620 -22.59 18.87 -4.14
C GLN A 620 -21.55 18.91 -3.01
N ALA A 621 -20.60 17.99 -3.11
CA ALA A 621 -19.48 17.75 -2.21
C ALA A 621 -18.24 17.39 -3.06
N PRO A 622 -17.04 17.88 -2.73
CA PRO A 622 -15.83 17.75 -3.55
C PRO A 622 -15.36 16.29 -3.74
N LEU A 623 -14.63 16.03 -4.82
CA LEU A 623 -13.92 14.77 -5.11
C LEU A 623 -14.80 13.50 -5.17
N MET A 624 -16.13 13.65 -5.29
CA MET A 624 -17.08 12.52 -5.29
C MET A 624 -17.30 11.86 -6.66
N ALA A 625 -16.84 12.45 -7.78
CA ALA A 625 -16.72 11.72 -9.04
C ALA A 625 -15.38 10.95 -9.08
N ASN A 626 -15.31 9.90 -8.27
CA ASN A 626 -14.21 8.93 -8.23
C ASN A 626 -14.79 7.50 -8.30
N LEU A 627 -13.95 6.52 -8.64
CA LEU A 627 -14.41 5.14 -8.85
C LEU A 627 -14.92 4.45 -7.57
N ASN A 628 -14.33 4.73 -6.40
CA ASN A 628 -14.77 4.14 -5.13
C ASN A 628 -16.19 4.60 -4.76
N THR A 629 -16.50 5.88 -4.95
CA THR A 629 -17.86 6.42 -4.78
C THR A 629 -18.82 5.82 -5.81
N ALA A 630 -18.44 5.71 -7.09
CA ALA A 630 -19.29 5.07 -8.11
C ALA A 630 -19.64 3.62 -7.75
N LEU A 631 -18.64 2.80 -7.36
CA LEU A 631 -18.84 1.42 -6.93
C LEU A 631 -19.69 1.29 -5.67
N ALA A 632 -19.52 2.19 -4.70
CA ALA A 632 -20.29 2.18 -3.45
C ALA A 632 -21.78 2.50 -3.67
N LEU A 633 -22.11 3.34 -4.67
CA LEU A 633 -23.50 3.74 -4.96
C LEU A 633 -24.20 2.87 -6.01
N ALA A 634 -23.47 2.16 -6.89
CA ALA A 634 -24.05 1.34 -7.97
C ALA A 634 -25.09 0.27 -7.54
N PRO A 635 -25.03 -0.34 -6.34
CA PRO A 635 -26.11 -1.22 -5.88
C PRO A 635 -27.45 -0.52 -5.63
N SER A 636 -27.42 0.80 -5.41
CA SER A 636 -28.50 1.59 -4.80
C SER A 636 -29.05 2.68 -5.74
N ALA A 637 -28.29 3.08 -6.76
CA ALA A 637 -28.64 4.17 -7.66
C ALA A 637 -28.22 3.90 -9.10
N ASP A 638 -28.89 4.57 -10.05
CA ASP A 638 -28.67 4.34 -11.49
C ASP A 638 -27.66 5.34 -12.10
N TYR A 639 -27.75 6.61 -11.70
CA TYR A 639 -26.87 7.67 -12.16
C TYR A 639 -26.26 8.47 -11.01
N LEU A 640 -25.01 8.92 -11.20
CA LEU A 640 -24.27 9.75 -10.25
C LEU A 640 -23.78 11.01 -10.95
N VAL A 641 -24.16 12.19 -10.45
CA VAL A 641 -23.56 13.47 -10.85
C VAL A 641 -22.75 14.01 -9.68
N ALA A 642 -21.46 14.25 -9.90
CA ALA A 642 -20.53 14.67 -8.84
C ALA A 642 -19.34 15.46 -9.41
N PRO A 643 -18.65 16.28 -8.59
CA PRO A 643 -17.42 16.92 -9.00
C PRO A 643 -16.23 15.95 -8.81
N PRO A 644 -15.32 15.82 -9.80
CA PRO A 644 -14.11 15.00 -9.63
C PRO A 644 -13.04 15.71 -8.82
N GLY A 645 -13.06 17.05 -8.78
CA GLY A 645 -12.24 17.85 -7.86
C GLY A 645 -13.11 18.67 -6.93
N ASN A 646 -12.62 19.85 -6.57
CA ASN A 646 -13.34 20.77 -5.70
C ASN A 646 -14.51 21.49 -6.39
N ILE A 647 -15.51 21.89 -5.59
CA ILE A 647 -16.78 22.46 -6.07
C ILE A 647 -17.04 23.83 -5.43
N TRP A 648 -17.61 24.75 -6.21
CA TRP A 648 -18.05 26.07 -5.73
C TRP A 648 -19.42 25.97 -5.11
N ARG A 649 -19.59 26.60 -3.94
CA ARG A 649 -20.89 26.62 -3.30
C ARG A 649 -21.74 27.78 -3.83
N THR A 650 -22.55 27.49 -4.84
CA THR A 650 -23.57 28.41 -5.39
C THR A 650 -24.98 27.85 -5.21
N ALA A 651 -26.02 28.68 -5.21
CA ALA A 651 -27.41 28.24 -5.18
C ALA A 651 -27.91 27.90 -6.60
N TRP A 652 -28.14 26.60 -6.89
CA TRP A 652 -28.52 26.09 -8.21
C TRP A 652 -29.52 24.92 -8.21
N ILE A 653 -29.89 24.34 -7.07
CA ILE A 653 -30.89 23.26 -6.96
C ILE A 653 -32.25 23.73 -7.48
N HIS A 654 -32.58 25.01 -7.32
CA HIS A 654 -33.78 25.59 -7.93
C HIS A 654 -33.80 25.49 -9.48
N ARG A 655 -32.62 25.47 -10.13
CA ARG A 655 -32.47 25.25 -11.58
C ARG A 655 -32.63 23.77 -11.94
N VAL A 656 -32.27 22.86 -11.03
CA VAL A 656 -32.54 21.42 -11.15
C VAL A 656 -34.06 21.19 -11.17
N LEU A 657 -34.82 21.80 -10.25
CA LEU A 657 -36.30 21.71 -10.27
C LEU A 657 -36.89 22.15 -11.61
N SER A 658 -36.39 23.26 -12.18
CA SER A 658 -36.81 23.73 -13.51
C SER A 658 -36.42 22.77 -14.65
N ARG A 659 -35.32 22.01 -14.51
CA ARG A 659 -34.95 20.97 -15.49
C ARG A 659 -35.88 19.75 -15.43
N LEU A 660 -36.36 19.38 -14.24
CA LEU A 660 -37.31 18.27 -14.06
C LEU A 660 -38.70 18.57 -14.67
N THR A 661 -39.09 19.85 -14.79
CA THR A 661 -40.34 20.24 -15.47
C THR A 661 -40.23 20.36 -16.99
N ALA A 662 -39.01 20.39 -17.54
CA ALA A 662 -38.78 20.47 -18.99
C ALA A 662 -39.05 19.13 -19.71
N SER A 663 -39.01 19.16 -21.06
CA SER A 663 -39.03 17.95 -21.89
C SER A 663 -37.97 16.94 -21.43
N ASP A 664 -38.32 15.65 -21.48
CA ASP A 664 -37.51 14.54 -20.96
C ASP A 664 -37.09 14.68 -19.48
N GLY A 665 -37.76 15.52 -18.69
CA GLY A 665 -37.52 15.67 -17.25
C GLY A 665 -37.83 14.43 -16.40
N ASP A 666 -38.48 13.41 -16.98
CA ASP A 666 -38.73 12.10 -16.36
C ASP A 666 -37.72 11.01 -16.78
N ASN A 667 -36.73 11.38 -17.60
CA ASN A 667 -35.64 10.52 -18.04
C ASN A 667 -34.38 10.86 -17.19
N PRO A 668 -34.03 10.05 -16.18
CA PRO A 668 -32.93 10.36 -15.27
C PRO A 668 -31.59 10.54 -15.97
N ARG A 669 -31.34 9.76 -17.03
CA ARG A 669 -30.12 9.88 -17.86
C ARG A 669 -30.03 11.23 -18.58
N ALA A 670 -31.15 11.70 -19.14
CA ALA A 670 -31.20 13.01 -19.80
C ALA A 670 -31.01 14.16 -18.80
N VAL A 671 -31.62 14.05 -17.61
CA VAL A 671 -31.40 15.00 -16.52
C VAL A 671 -29.93 15.01 -16.09
N ALA A 672 -29.33 13.84 -15.84
CA ALA A 672 -27.94 13.69 -15.40
C ALA A 672 -26.94 14.32 -16.39
N VAL A 673 -27.11 14.08 -17.70
CA VAL A 673 -26.28 14.66 -18.77
C VAL A 673 -26.36 16.19 -18.81
N ASP A 674 -27.52 16.78 -18.48
CA ASP A 674 -27.70 18.23 -18.48
C ASP A 674 -27.15 18.93 -17.21
N LEU A 675 -27.06 18.23 -16.07
CA LEU A 675 -26.64 18.82 -14.79
C LEU A 675 -25.25 19.52 -14.83
N PRO A 676 -24.19 18.96 -15.43
CA PRO A 676 -22.92 19.67 -15.62
C PRO A 676 -23.05 21.02 -16.33
N THR A 677 -23.98 21.13 -17.28
CA THR A 677 -24.27 22.40 -17.97
C THR A 677 -25.13 23.35 -17.14
N ILE A 678 -26.07 22.84 -16.35
CA ILE A 678 -26.91 23.66 -15.47
C ILE A 678 -26.07 24.27 -14.33
N TYR A 679 -25.23 23.46 -13.67
CA TYR A 679 -24.27 23.92 -12.67
C TYR A 679 -23.28 24.93 -13.26
N SER A 680 -22.71 24.61 -14.43
CA SER A 680 -21.86 25.55 -15.18
C SER A 680 -22.49 26.92 -15.42
N ASN A 681 -23.80 26.97 -15.72
CA ASN A 681 -24.50 28.21 -15.96
C ASN A 681 -24.79 28.96 -14.65
N ALA A 682 -24.92 28.25 -13.52
CA ALA A 682 -25.04 28.86 -12.20
C ALA A 682 -23.71 29.48 -11.73
N VAL A 683 -22.59 28.75 -11.86
CA VAL A 683 -21.24 29.20 -11.46
C VAL A 683 -20.77 30.46 -12.20
N ARG A 684 -21.29 30.72 -13.42
CA ARG A 684 -21.02 31.95 -14.18
C ARG A 684 -22.14 33.00 -14.10
N SER A 685 -23.19 32.79 -13.30
CA SER A 685 -24.39 33.64 -13.33
C SER A 685 -24.21 35.05 -12.75
N ASP A 686 -23.11 35.28 -12.03
CA ASP A 686 -22.65 36.59 -11.56
C ASP A 686 -21.63 37.27 -12.51
N GLY A 687 -21.31 36.62 -13.64
CA GLY A 687 -20.32 37.09 -14.60
C GLY A 687 -18.86 36.80 -14.24
N VAL A 688 -18.58 36.14 -13.12
CA VAL A 688 -17.21 35.79 -12.71
C VAL A 688 -16.81 34.45 -13.35
N LEU A 689 -15.66 34.44 -14.03
CA LEU A 689 -15.06 33.22 -14.55
C LEU A 689 -14.36 32.48 -13.41
N ARG A 690 -14.84 31.27 -13.13
CA ARG A 690 -14.25 30.33 -12.17
C ARG A 690 -14.01 28.99 -12.87
N GLU A 691 -12.94 28.29 -12.52
CA GLU A 691 -12.83 26.87 -12.92
C GLU A 691 -13.70 26.01 -12.02
N TYR A 692 -14.41 25.09 -12.65
CA TYR A 692 -15.14 24.02 -11.99
C TYR A 692 -14.96 22.74 -12.80
N ALA A 693 -15.23 21.60 -12.17
CA ALA A 693 -15.46 20.33 -12.86
C ALA A 693 -16.75 19.68 -12.31
N LEU A 694 -17.60 19.14 -13.19
CA LEU A 694 -18.73 18.30 -12.80
C LEU A 694 -18.95 17.19 -13.85
N THR A 695 -19.18 15.98 -13.38
CA THR A 695 -19.27 14.76 -14.20
C THR A 695 -20.55 14.01 -13.92
N ALA A 696 -21.17 13.47 -14.96
CA ALA A 696 -22.28 12.54 -14.90
C ALA A 696 -21.80 11.12 -15.25
N LEU A 697 -22.13 10.16 -14.39
CA LEU A 697 -21.67 8.77 -14.43
C LEU A 697 -22.84 7.80 -14.51
N ASP A 698 -22.69 6.75 -15.32
CA ASP A 698 -23.60 5.61 -15.47
C ASP A 698 -23.17 4.49 -14.52
N LEU A 699 -23.90 4.30 -13.41
CA LEU A 699 -23.41 3.46 -12.32
C LEU A 699 -23.40 1.96 -12.65
N ASP A 700 -24.23 1.51 -13.59
CA ASP A 700 -24.20 0.13 -14.12
C ASP A 700 -22.89 -0.19 -14.87
N ARG A 701 -22.04 0.81 -15.13
CA ARG A 701 -20.73 0.68 -15.80
C ARG A 701 -19.54 0.71 -14.84
N ALA A 702 -19.75 0.96 -13.55
CA ALA A 702 -18.67 1.13 -12.57
C ALA A 702 -17.80 -0.13 -12.42
N ASP A 703 -18.40 -1.32 -12.40
CA ASP A 703 -17.68 -2.61 -12.31
C ASP A 703 -16.77 -2.86 -13.52
N GLU A 704 -17.18 -2.47 -14.73
CA GLU A 704 -16.40 -2.64 -15.96
C GLU A 704 -15.13 -1.78 -15.94
N VAL A 705 -15.26 -0.52 -15.51
CA VAL A 705 -14.11 0.39 -15.36
C VAL A 705 -13.17 -0.08 -14.25
N ARG A 706 -13.68 -0.61 -13.13
CA ARG A 706 -12.83 -1.23 -12.10
C ARG A 706 -12.02 -2.39 -12.68
N SER A 707 -12.67 -3.34 -13.37
CA SER A 707 -11.96 -4.46 -13.98
C SER A 707 -10.89 -4.00 -14.98
N ALA A 708 -11.20 -3.04 -15.87
CA ALA A 708 -10.22 -2.53 -16.83
C ALA A 708 -9.06 -1.76 -16.18
N ARG A 709 -9.31 -1.05 -15.07
CA ARG A 709 -8.28 -0.38 -14.25
C ARG A 709 -7.38 -1.40 -13.55
N ASP A 710 -7.96 -2.47 -13.01
CA ASP A 710 -7.23 -3.51 -12.28
C ASP A 710 -6.39 -4.40 -13.23
N ASP A 711 -6.88 -4.66 -14.44
CA ASP A 711 -6.10 -5.27 -15.52
C ASP A 711 -4.90 -4.38 -15.91
N LEU A 712 -5.09 -3.07 -16.02
CA LEU A 712 -4.01 -2.12 -16.27
C LEU A 712 -2.99 -2.10 -15.13
N ALA A 713 -3.43 -2.08 -13.87
CA ALA A 713 -2.54 -2.17 -12.71
C ALA A 713 -1.73 -3.47 -12.71
N THR A 714 -2.36 -4.59 -13.04
CA THR A 714 -1.70 -5.90 -13.13
C THR A 714 -0.59 -5.90 -14.21
N ALA A 715 -0.89 -5.33 -15.39
CA ALA A 715 0.10 -5.17 -16.44
C ALA A 715 1.23 -4.20 -16.06
N LEU A 716 0.91 -3.08 -15.40
CA LEU A 716 1.89 -2.12 -14.90
C LEU A 716 2.79 -2.73 -13.81
N GLN A 717 2.25 -3.55 -12.90
CA GLN A 717 3.01 -4.25 -11.87
C GLN A 717 4.00 -5.25 -12.48
N GLN A 718 3.61 -6.00 -13.50
CA GLN A 718 4.52 -6.92 -14.21
C GLN A 718 5.70 -6.16 -14.81
N ILE A 719 5.43 -5.08 -15.54
CA ILE A 719 6.46 -4.24 -16.14
C ILE A 719 7.28 -3.47 -15.09
N TRP A 720 6.71 -3.12 -13.94
CA TRP A 720 7.44 -2.55 -12.81
C TRP A 720 8.47 -3.55 -12.25
N ASN A 721 8.05 -4.79 -12.02
CA ASN A 721 8.94 -5.85 -11.51
C ASN A 721 10.08 -6.17 -12.50
N GLU A 722 9.82 -6.13 -13.81
CA GLU A 722 10.81 -6.44 -14.84
C GLU A 722 11.69 -5.25 -15.25
N ARG A 723 11.14 -4.03 -15.26
CA ARG A 723 11.71 -2.84 -15.93
C ARG A 723 11.39 -1.51 -15.23
N ALA A 724 11.32 -1.49 -13.89
CA ALA A 724 10.98 -0.32 -13.06
C ALA A 724 11.50 1.02 -13.61
N ALA A 725 12.82 1.16 -13.83
CA ALA A 725 13.43 2.42 -14.28
C ALA A 725 12.89 2.96 -15.63
N VAL A 726 12.48 2.08 -16.55
CA VAL A 726 11.96 2.45 -17.88
C VAL A 726 10.51 2.95 -17.78
N ILE A 727 9.68 2.23 -17.03
CA ILE A 727 8.28 2.59 -16.85
C ILE A 727 8.11 3.76 -15.85
N GLN A 728 9.01 3.90 -14.87
CA GLN A 728 8.98 4.96 -13.87
C GLN A 728 9.03 6.36 -14.48
N LEU A 729 10.01 6.65 -15.34
CA LEU A 729 10.12 7.95 -16.01
C LEU A 729 8.90 8.24 -16.88
N SER A 730 8.35 7.19 -17.52
CA SER A 730 7.15 7.29 -18.33
C SER A 730 5.91 7.58 -17.48
N LEU A 731 5.78 6.99 -16.30
CA LEU A 731 4.67 7.25 -15.37
C LEU A 731 4.75 8.64 -14.73
N LEU A 732 5.96 9.16 -14.46
CA LEU A 732 6.14 10.56 -14.05
C LEU A 732 5.67 11.53 -15.14
N GLU A 733 5.97 11.25 -16.41
CA GLU A 733 5.55 12.10 -17.55
C GLU A 733 4.07 11.91 -17.93
N VAL A 734 3.51 10.71 -17.75
CA VAL A 734 2.06 10.48 -17.85
C VAL A 734 1.33 11.27 -16.75
N ARG A 735 1.85 11.24 -15.52
CA ARG A 735 1.31 12.01 -14.41
C ARG A 735 1.42 13.52 -14.64
N SER A 736 2.56 14.02 -15.12
CA SER A 736 2.75 15.46 -15.38
C SER A 736 1.79 16.02 -16.44
N ARG A 737 1.32 15.16 -17.36
CA ARG A 737 0.31 15.46 -18.38
C ARG A 737 -1.13 15.19 -17.92
N SER A 738 -1.32 14.58 -16.77
CA SER A 738 -2.65 14.28 -16.23
C SER A 738 -3.19 15.50 -15.49
N THR A 739 -4.46 15.83 -15.68
CA THR A 739 -5.14 16.78 -14.79
C THR A 739 -5.07 16.29 -13.35
N VAL A 740 -4.84 17.21 -12.42
CA VAL A 740 -4.92 16.97 -10.97
C VAL A 740 -6.20 17.62 -10.44
N TYR A 741 -6.87 16.97 -9.49
CA TYR A 741 -8.21 17.35 -9.01
C TYR A 741 -8.25 17.82 -7.55
N ASP A 742 -7.29 17.38 -6.75
CA ASP A 742 -7.05 17.80 -5.37
C ASP A 742 -6.00 18.90 -5.24
N SER A 743 -5.25 19.20 -6.31
CA SER A 743 -4.40 20.39 -6.40
C SER A 743 -5.19 21.62 -5.96
N SER A 744 -4.53 22.56 -5.28
CA SER A 744 -5.12 23.72 -4.58
C SER A 744 -5.74 24.81 -5.50
N GLY A 745 -6.24 24.40 -6.67
CA GLY A 745 -5.86 25.05 -7.92
C GLY A 745 -6.93 25.00 -9.00
N ASN A 746 -8.01 25.75 -8.79
CA ASN A 746 -9.06 25.92 -9.78
C ASN A 746 -8.87 27.21 -10.62
N GLY A 747 -7.80 27.22 -11.42
CA GLY A 747 -7.72 28.06 -12.61
C GLY A 747 -7.20 29.49 -12.44
N LEU A 748 -6.98 29.99 -11.22
CA LEU A 748 -6.28 31.26 -10.93
C LEU A 748 -5.45 31.27 -9.62
N ALA A 749 -5.39 30.15 -8.89
CA ALA A 749 -5.48 30.19 -7.42
C ALA A 749 -4.44 29.39 -6.59
N ASP A 750 -3.45 28.69 -7.17
CA ASP A 750 -2.42 27.89 -6.46
C ASP A 750 -1.35 28.71 -5.73
N ALA A 751 -1.85 29.60 -4.90
CA ALA A 751 -1.18 30.77 -4.44
C ALA A 751 -1.95 31.28 -3.24
N ILE A 752 -1.70 30.73 -2.05
CA ILE A 752 -2.08 31.45 -0.83
C ILE A 752 -1.32 32.78 -0.87
N PRO A 753 -2.00 33.94 -0.97
CA PRO A 753 -1.33 35.20 -0.77
C PRO A 753 -1.04 35.32 0.72
N ASP A 754 0.22 35.52 1.09
CA ASP A 754 0.56 35.95 2.43
C ASP A 754 0.00 37.38 2.70
N PRO A 755 0.10 37.92 3.93
CA PRO A 755 -0.39 39.27 4.24
C PRO A 755 0.26 40.41 3.43
N THR A 756 1.31 40.14 2.64
CA THR A 756 1.95 41.09 1.72
C THR A 756 1.51 40.91 0.26
N GLY A 757 0.79 39.83 -0.05
CA GLY A 757 0.32 39.44 -1.38
C GLY A 757 1.18 38.41 -2.10
N GLN A 758 2.22 37.85 -1.45
CA GLN A 758 3.12 36.87 -2.06
C GLN A 758 2.50 35.47 -2.09
N ARG A 759 2.64 34.80 -3.24
CA ARG A 759 1.87 33.61 -3.65
C ARG A 759 2.60 32.28 -3.39
N TRP A 760 1.95 31.34 -2.70
CA TRP A 760 2.51 30.00 -2.36
C TRP A 760 1.64 28.81 -2.80
N SER A 761 2.26 27.80 -3.42
CA SER A 761 1.64 26.51 -3.79
C SER A 761 1.50 25.58 -2.57
N VAL A 762 0.42 24.80 -2.53
CA VAL A 762 0.15 23.81 -1.47
C VAL A 762 0.31 22.38 -2.03
N PRO A 763 0.99 21.44 -1.35
CA PRO A 763 1.36 20.15 -1.93
C PRO A 763 0.32 19.06 -1.61
N GLU A 764 -0.82 19.14 -2.29
CA GLU A 764 -1.89 18.13 -2.27
C GLU A 764 -2.21 17.64 -3.69
N ASP A 765 -1.18 17.14 -4.39
CA ASP A 765 -1.32 16.58 -5.75
C ASP A 765 -1.34 15.04 -5.70
N ALA A 766 -2.51 14.45 -5.46
CA ALA A 766 -2.67 13.01 -5.33
C ALA A 766 -3.82 12.38 -6.13
N PHE A 767 -4.84 13.12 -6.53
CA PHE A 767 -5.93 12.66 -7.39
C PHE A 767 -5.75 13.18 -8.82
N VAL A 768 -5.53 12.26 -9.75
CA VAL A 768 -5.44 12.56 -11.19
C VAL A 768 -6.74 12.24 -11.92
N ASP A 769 -6.98 12.85 -13.08
CA ASP A 769 -8.01 12.37 -14.00
C ASP A 769 -7.57 11.04 -14.62
N LEU A 770 -8.37 9.99 -14.41
CA LEU A 770 -8.08 8.65 -14.93
C LEU A 770 -8.15 8.59 -16.46
N GLY A 771 -8.98 9.42 -17.09
CA GLY A 771 -9.07 9.55 -18.54
C GLY A 771 -7.82 10.20 -19.15
N ASP A 772 -7.33 11.29 -18.56
CA ASP A 772 -6.06 11.92 -18.97
C ASP A 772 -4.89 11.00 -18.72
N PHE A 773 -4.81 10.35 -17.55
CA PHE A 773 -3.78 9.38 -17.24
C PHE A 773 -3.76 8.25 -18.28
N THR A 774 -4.94 7.69 -18.60
CA THR A 774 -5.08 6.64 -19.62
C THR A 774 -4.71 7.14 -21.02
N ALA A 775 -5.12 8.35 -21.40
CA ALA A 775 -4.82 8.94 -22.70
C ALA A 775 -3.33 9.31 -22.86
N ALA A 776 -2.71 9.90 -21.83
CA ALA A 776 -1.29 10.21 -21.80
C ALA A 776 -0.46 8.93 -21.81
N LEU A 777 -0.87 7.89 -21.08
CA LEU A 777 -0.25 6.57 -21.08
C LEU A 777 -0.35 5.90 -22.46
N ALA A 778 -1.51 5.91 -23.11
CA ALA A 778 -1.70 5.36 -24.46
C ALA A 778 -0.81 6.04 -25.51
N ASN A 779 -0.54 7.34 -25.35
CA ASN A 779 0.32 8.14 -26.21
C ASN A 779 1.80 8.16 -25.75
N ALA A 780 2.16 7.48 -24.66
CA ALA A 780 3.54 7.43 -24.20
C ALA A 780 4.42 6.67 -25.21
N PRO A 781 5.53 7.27 -25.72
CA PRO A 781 6.38 6.61 -26.72
C PRO A 781 6.92 5.25 -26.27
N VAL A 782 7.11 5.06 -24.96
CA VAL A 782 7.55 3.78 -24.39
C VAL A 782 6.60 2.64 -24.74
N LEU A 783 5.27 2.86 -24.71
CA LEU A 783 4.29 1.81 -24.99
C LEU A 783 4.30 1.35 -26.45
N GLN A 784 5.02 2.03 -27.34
CA GLN A 784 5.21 1.59 -28.72
C GLN A 784 6.15 0.38 -28.84
N ASP A 785 6.94 0.06 -27.81
CA ASP A 785 7.68 -1.22 -27.72
C ASP A 785 6.69 -2.40 -27.73
N SER A 786 6.98 -3.42 -28.55
CA SER A 786 6.29 -4.70 -28.57
C SER A 786 6.28 -5.43 -27.23
N ASN A 787 7.31 -5.24 -26.40
CA ASN A 787 7.39 -5.82 -25.05
C ASN A 787 6.33 -5.23 -24.10
N LEU A 788 5.75 -4.06 -24.42
CA LEU A 788 4.73 -3.38 -23.62
C LEU A 788 3.32 -3.52 -24.21
N ALA A 789 3.11 -4.48 -25.11
CA ALA A 789 1.81 -4.74 -25.74
C ALA A 789 0.69 -5.07 -24.72
N ALA A 790 1.01 -5.75 -23.61
CA ALA A 790 0.05 -6.04 -22.55
C ALA A 790 -0.46 -4.75 -21.87
N VAL A 791 0.44 -3.86 -21.46
CA VAL A 791 0.09 -2.54 -20.91
C VAL A 791 -0.71 -1.74 -21.94
N ARG A 792 -0.26 -1.67 -23.19
CA ARG A 792 -0.98 -0.97 -24.27
C ARG A 792 -2.40 -1.48 -24.45
N THR A 793 -2.61 -2.79 -24.42
CA THR A 793 -3.95 -3.41 -24.54
C THR A 793 -4.82 -3.07 -23.34
N ALA A 794 -4.29 -3.15 -22.12
CA ALA A 794 -5.02 -2.80 -20.91
C ALA A 794 -5.39 -1.30 -20.87
N THR A 795 -4.49 -0.40 -21.30
CA THR A 795 -4.77 1.03 -21.45
C THR A 795 -5.88 1.29 -22.47
N ILE A 796 -5.90 0.58 -23.60
CA ILE A 796 -6.99 0.68 -24.60
C ILE A 796 -8.32 0.19 -24.00
N ASN A 797 -8.31 -0.92 -23.25
CA ASN A 797 -9.51 -1.44 -22.60
C ASN A 797 -10.09 -0.45 -21.57
N LEU A 798 -9.23 0.16 -20.74
CA LEU A 798 -9.65 1.19 -19.80
C LEU A 798 -10.21 2.44 -20.51
N SER A 799 -9.57 2.88 -21.60
CA SER A 799 -10.07 3.98 -22.43
C SER A 799 -11.47 3.68 -23.00
N ASN A 800 -11.70 2.45 -23.47
CA ASN A 800 -13.00 2.00 -23.96
C ASN A 800 -14.06 1.93 -22.83
N ALA A 801 -13.70 1.48 -21.64
CA ALA A 801 -14.62 1.40 -20.50
C ALA A 801 -15.06 2.79 -20.01
N LEU A 802 -14.15 3.77 -20.02
CA LEU A 802 -14.42 5.16 -19.66
C LEU A 802 -15.32 5.89 -20.69
N GLY A 803 -15.09 5.69 -21.99
CA GLY A 803 -15.63 6.55 -23.06
C GLY A 803 -16.16 5.86 -24.33
N GLY A 804 -16.33 4.53 -24.34
CA GLY A 804 -16.70 3.74 -25.53
C GLY A 804 -18.18 3.82 -25.95
N SER A 805 -18.69 2.77 -26.61
CA SER A 805 -20.09 2.72 -27.09
C SER A 805 -21.15 2.83 -26.00
N THR A 806 -20.74 2.61 -24.75
CA THR A 806 -21.54 2.61 -23.53
C THR A 806 -20.63 3.10 -22.40
N PRO A 807 -20.42 4.42 -22.25
CA PRO A 807 -19.38 4.94 -21.37
C PRO A 807 -19.82 4.94 -19.90
N LEU A 808 -18.88 4.73 -18.96
CA LEU A 808 -19.12 5.13 -17.56
C LEU A 808 -19.36 6.64 -17.47
N VAL A 809 -18.63 7.45 -18.23
CA VAL A 809 -18.79 8.90 -18.25
C VAL A 809 -19.80 9.31 -19.31
N LEU A 810 -20.99 9.73 -18.86
CA LEU A 810 -22.08 10.17 -19.73
C LEU A 810 -21.90 11.60 -20.22
N ALA A 811 -21.37 12.46 -19.36
CA ALA A 811 -21.04 13.85 -19.66
C ALA A 811 -20.02 14.36 -18.65
N THR A 812 -19.05 15.15 -19.09
CA THR A 812 -18.14 15.89 -18.22
C THR A 812 -18.13 17.36 -18.63
N ARG A 813 -17.97 18.27 -17.68
CA ARG A 813 -17.76 19.67 -17.98
C ARG A 813 -16.71 20.28 -17.06
N ARG A 814 -15.62 20.73 -17.67
CA ARG A 814 -14.52 21.49 -17.07
C ARG A 814 -14.29 22.78 -17.85
N ASN A 815 -13.82 23.84 -17.22
CA ASN A 815 -13.24 24.99 -17.94
C ASN A 815 -12.29 25.83 -17.07
N ALA A 816 -11.13 26.19 -17.60
CA ALA A 816 -10.54 27.50 -17.34
C ALA A 816 -10.99 28.55 -18.40
N ALA A 817 -11.60 28.08 -19.50
CA ALA A 817 -11.71 28.72 -20.83
C ALA A 817 -10.33 28.86 -21.51
N GLU A 818 -10.19 28.89 -22.83
CA GLU A 818 -11.14 28.75 -23.95
C GLU A 818 -11.89 27.38 -23.91
N GLU A 819 -13.03 27.14 -24.58
CA GLU A 819 -13.92 27.96 -25.43
C GLU A 819 -15.38 27.45 -25.25
N ILE A 820 -16.34 27.92 -26.05
CA ILE A 820 -17.71 27.40 -26.12
C ILE A 820 -17.93 26.60 -27.41
N GLY A 821 -18.19 25.30 -27.26
CA GLY A 821 -18.66 24.43 -28.35
C GLY A 821 -19.36 23.19 -27.80
N ILE A 822 -20.08 22.46 -28.66
CA ILE A 822 -20.51 21.09 -28.36
C ILE A 822 -19.22 20.27 -28.19
N PRO A 823 -18.99 19.57 -27.07
CA PRO A 823 -17.73 18.88 -26.85
C PRO A 823 -17.59 17.69 -27.81
N SER A 824 -16.77 17.86 -28.84
CA SER A 824 -16.01 16.74 -29.42
C SER A 824 -14.84 16.46 -28.48
N LEU A 825 -14.92 15.37 -27.72
CA LEU A 825 -13.95 14.98 -26.67
C LEU A 825 -12.47 15.24 -27.06
N PRO A 826 -11.77 16.15 -26.35
CA PRO A 826 -10.33 16.07 -26.09
C PRO A 826 -10.13 15.36 -24.73
N PRO A 827 -8.90 14.97 -24.35
CA PRO A 827 -8.69 14.06 -23.22
C PRO A 827 -9.18 14.62 -21.87
N GLY A 828 -9.59 13.71 -20.99
CA GLY A 828 -10.08 13.98 -19.64
C GLY A 828 -11.49 13.45 -19.43
N ALA A 829 -11.66 12.44 -18.57
CA ALA A 829 -12.94 11.76 -18.37
C ALA A 829 -13.79 12.40 -17.24
N GLY A 830 -13.23 13.27 -16.41
CA GLY A 830 -13.93 13.77 -15.23
C GLY A 830 -14.05 12.72 -14.12
N LEU A 831 -13.09 11.80 -14.00
CA LEU A 831 -13.10 10.75 -12.99
C LEU A 831 -11.76 10.77 -12.23
N ALA A 832 -11.82 11.11 -10.95
CA ALA A 832 -10.65 11.19 -10.09
C ALA A 832 -10.19 9.80 -9.62
N GLU A 833 -8.89 9.55 -9.69
CA GLU A 833 -8.22 8.32 -9.25
C GLU A 833 -6.94 8.65 -8.47
N PHE A 834 -6.65 7.87 -7.44
CA PHE A 834 -5.52 8.13 -6.55
C PHE A 834 -4.19 7.67 -7.18
N PHE A 835 -3.35 8.64 -7.54
CA PHE A 835 -2.02 8.44 -8.10
C PHE A 835 -1.07 9.56 -7.58
N PRO A 836 -0.50 9.43 -6.37
CA PRO A 836 0.27 10.50 -5.74
C PRO A 836 1.61 10.79 -6.42
N HIS A 837 2.05 12.05 -6.29
CA HIS A 837 3.35 12.47 -6.77
C HIS A 837 4.48 11.77 -5.98
N ARG A 838 5.31 10.99 -6.69
CA ARG A 838 6.24 10.02 -6.10
C ARG A 838 7.27 10.63 -5.12
N SER A 839 7.65 11.90 -5.29
CA SER A 839 8.63 12.55 -4.40
C SER A 839 8.03 13.25 -3.17
N LEU A 840 6.72 13.14 -2.90
CA LEU A 840 6.01 13.92 -1.87
C LEU A 840 5.41 13.08 -0.73
N PHE A 841 6.08 11.98 -0.34
CA PHE A 841 5.71 11.17 0.85
C PHE A 841 5.62 11.94 2.17
N GLY A 842 6.10 13.18 2.21
CA GLY A 842 6.09 14.03 3.38
C GLY A 842 4.78 14.76 3.70
N THR A 843 3.77 14.81 2.82
CA THR A 843 2.58 15.67 3.08
C THR A 843 1.28 14.93 3.45
N GLN A 844 1.04 13.71 2.95
CA GLN A 844 -0.29 13.06 3.08
C GLN A 844 -0.27 11.56 3.49
N PRO A 845 0.43 11.16 4.58
CA PRO A 845 0.52 9.76 5.00
C PRO A 845 -0.84 9.11 5.33
N VAL A 846 -1.83 9.89 5.76
CA VAL A 846 -3.18 9.38 6.10
C VAL A 846 -3.98 8.99 4.85
N LEU A 847 -3.74 9.65 3.70
CA LEU A 847 -4.30 9.23 2.42
C LEU A 847 -3.74 7.88 1.99
N VAL A 848 -2.42 7.73 2.11
CA VAL A 848 -1.70 6.48 1.81
C VAL A 848 -2.24 5.34 2.68
N GLU A 849 -2.37 5.52 4.01
CA GLU A 849 -2.95 4.49 4.88
C GLU A 849 -4.39 4.13 4.47
N SER A 850 -5.25 5.13 4.24
CA SER A 850 -6.69 4.94 4.06
C SER A 850 -7.06 4.40 2.69
N LEU A 851 -6.36 4.82 1.63
CA LEU A 851 -6.64 4.42 0.25
C LEU A 851 -5.80 3.24 -0.23
N LEU A 852 -4.69 2.90 0.44
CA LEU A 852 -3.84 1.77 0.02
C LEU A 852 -3.69 0.64 1.03
N TYR A 853 -4.01 0.82 2.32
CA TYR A 853 -3.75 -0.24 3.32
C TYR A 853 -4.99 -0.69 4.10
N ARG A 854 -5.99 0.17 4.33
CA ARG A 854 -7.21 -0.19 5.07
C ARG A 854 -8.17 -1.04 4.22
N GLY A 855 -7.93 -2.34 4.16
CA GLY A 855 -8.78 -3.34 3.48
C GLY A 855 -8.62 -3.41 1.95
N GLN A 856 -7.70 -2.63 1.38
CA GLN A 856 -7.53 -2.49 -0.06
C GLN A 856 -6.61 -3.58 -0.62
N THR A 857 -7.22 -4.62 -1.18
CA THR A 857 -6.54 -5.80 -1.75
C THR A 857 -6.55 -5.84 -3.28
N ASP A 858 -7.08 -4.80 -3.92
CA ASP A 858 -7.20 -4.70 -5.37
C ASP A 858 -5.84 -4.48 -6.07
N PRO A 859 -5.70 -4.91 -7.35
CA PRO A 859 -4.47 -4.76 -8.11
C PRO A 859 -4.00 -3.31 -8.25
N TRP A 860 -4.91 -2.33 -8.37
CA TRP A 860 -4.54 -0.91 -8.48
C TRP A 860 -3.87 -0.43 -7.19
N SER A 861 -4.51 -0.59 -6.03
CA SER A 861 -3.86 -0.29 -4.74
C SER A 861 -2.54 -1.04 -4.56
N GLY A 862 -2.45 -2.30 -5.02
CA GLY A 862 -1.22 -3.09 -5.05
C GLY A 862 -0.10 -2.42 -5.85
N PHE A 863 -0.39 -2.04 -7.08
CA PHE A 863 0.54 -1.37 -7.96
C PHE A 863 0.99 -0.01 -7.39
N ILE A 864 0.07 0.80 -6.86
CA ILE A 864 0.43 2.06 -6.22
C ILE A 864 1.35 1.81 -5.02
N ARG A 865 1.12 0.81 -4.16
CA ARG A 865 2.07 0.46 -3.09
C ARG A 865 3.48 0.16 -3.62
N SER A 866 3.63 -0.56 -4.74
CA SER A 866 4.94 -0.83 -5.37
C SER A 866 5.58 0.39 -6.03
N TRP A 867 4.80 1.21 -6.74
CA TRP A 867 5.20 2.52 -7.29
C TRP A 867 5.77 3.44 -6.21
N LEU A 868 5.17 3.36 -5.02
CA LEU A 868 5.48 4.20 -3.87
C LEU A 868 6.64 3.67 -3.00
N ALA A 869 6.79 2.36 -2.84
CA ALA A 869 7.76 1.75 -1.93
C ALA A 869 9.24 2.14 -2.22
N SER A 870 9.55 2.51 -3.45
CA SER A 870 10.90 2.89 -3.89
C SER A 870 11.41 4.26 -3.41
N ASP A 871 10.56 5.09 -2.80
CA ASP A 871 10.90 6.47 -2.40
C ASP A 871 10.47 6.81 -0.96
N LEU A 872 10.07 5.83 -0.12
CA LEU A 872 9.61 6.07 1.26
C LEU A 872 10.75 6.53 2.19
N PRO A 873 10.77 7.79 2.68
CA PRO A 873 11.46 8.12 3.91
C PRO A 873 10.50 7.78 5.06
N VAL A 874 10.77 6.70 5.78
CA VAL A 874 10.10 6.48 7.07
C VAL A 874 10.49 7.67 7.94
N GLY A 875 9.52 8.55 8.26
CA GLY A 875 9.74 9.64 9.22
C GLY A 875 10.28 9.05 10.52
N ILE A 876 11.20 9.73 11.19
CA ILE A 876 12.01 9.12 12.26
C ILE A 876 11.11 8.48 13.35
N GLY A 877 9.96 9.09 13.66
CA GLY A 877 8.95 8.56 14.58
C GLY A 877 7.94 7.55 13.99
N GLY A 878 8.14 7.00 12.80
CA GLY A 878 7.26 5.99 12.19
C GLY A 878 5.98 6.52 11.53
N VAL A 879 4.99 6.97 12.32
CA VAL A 879 3.68 7.43 11.82
C VAL A 879 3.36 8.84 12.33
N THR A 880 3.16 9.79 11.42
CA THR A 880 2.62 11.11 11.75
C THR A 880 1.17 10.96 12.19
N THR A 881 0.93 11.05 13.50
CA THR A 881 -0.41 11.25 14.04
C THR A 881 -0.93 12.60 13.56
N ALA A 882 -1.86 12.52 12.61
CA ALA A 882 -2.96 13.47 12.59
C ALA A 882 -3.75 13.32 13.92
N PRO A 883 -4.45 14.36 14.37
CA PRO A 883 -5.40 14.20 15.46
C PRO A 883 -6.46 13.18 15.10
N SER A 884 -7.21 12.69 16.09
CA SER A 884 -8.37 11.82 15.88
C SER A 884 -9.48 12.60 15.17
N GLY A 885 -9.28 12.83 13.87
CA GLY A 885 -10.09 13.61 12.95
C GLY A 885 -9.35 14.68 12.11
N GLY A 886 -8.11 15.10 12.37
CA GLY A 886 -7.32 15.93 11.43
C GLY A 886 -7.63 17.45 11.33
N ILE A 887 -7.12 18.30 12.25
CA ILE A 887 -7.56 19.70 12.41
C ILE A 887 -7.40 20.58 11.16
N ALA A 888 -8.57 20.93 10.61
CA ALA A 888 -9.00 22.22 10.08
C ALA A 888 -8.11 23.01 9.09
N PHE A 889 -8.76 23.29 7.95
CA PHE A 889 -8.48 24.42 7.07
C PHE A 889 -8.18 25.73 7.82
N PRO A 890 -7.21 26.54 7.37
CA PRO A 890 -7.03 27.87 7.93
C PRO A 890 -8.30 28.71 7.72
N LEU A 891 -8.82 29.25 8.83
CA LEU A 891 -9.84 30.30 8.82
C LEU A 891 -9.43 31.41 7.85
N ILE A 892 -10.32 31.73 6.90
CA ILE A 892 -10.14 32.84 5.96
C ILE A 892 -10.27 34.16 6.74
N THR A 893 -9.19 34.61 7.37
CA THR A 893 -9.06 35.93 8.00
C THR A 893 -8.52 36.93 6.99
N GLY A 894 -9.42 37.44 6.15
CA GLY A 894 -9.12 38.43 5.12
C GLY A 894 -10.40 38.97 4.47
N LEU A 895 -10.87 40.12 4.95
CA LEU A 895 -11.92 40.89 4.28
C LEU A 895 -11.37 41.54 2.99
N PRO A 896 -12.19 41.78 1.95
CA PRO A 896 -13.26 40.95 1.43
C PRO A 896 -12.97 40.55 -0.02
N ILE A 897 -12.87 39.24 -0.31
CA ILE A 897 -13.15 38.71 -1.64
C ILE A 897 -14.41 37.84 -1.53
N ALA A 898 -15.57 38.47 -1.74
CA ALA A 898 -16.68 37.76 -2.36
C ALA A 898 -16.19 37.32 -3.76
N TYR A 899 -16.49 36.12 -4.26
CA TYR A 899 -17.83 35.54 -4.34
C TYR A 899 -17.81 34.02 -4.06
N ASP A 900 -18.06 33.70 -2.78
CA ASP A 900 -18.80 32.54 -2.24
C ASP A 900 -18.27 31.08 -2.34
N ARG A 901 -16.94 30.93 -2.16
CA ARG A 901 -16.20 29.84 -1.46
C ARG A 901 -16.20 28.38 -2.00
N TYR A 902 -15.04 27.77 -1.76
CA TYR A 902 -14.54 26.43 -2.12
C TYR A 902 -14.77 25.51 -0.90
N LEU A 903 -15.35 24.32 -1.08
CA LEU A 903 -15.48 23.32 0.00
C LEU A 903 -14.48 22.19 -0.18
N PRO A 904 -13.49 22.13 0.72
CA PRO A 904 -13.11 20.87 1.35
C PRO A 904 -13.14 21.04 2.88
N ILE A 905 -13.65 20.04 3.60
CA ILE A 905 -13.52 19.95 5.07
C ILE A 905 -13.40 18.47 5.44
N ILE A 906 -12.18 18.03 5.63
CA ILE A 906 -11.89 16.76 6.27
C ILE A 906 -11.66 17.07 7.74
N SER A 907 -12.74 17.13 8.51
CA SER A 907 -12.74 16.85 9.96
C SER A 907 -11.83 17.72 10.86
N ARG A 908 -11.79 17.39 12.16
CA ARG A 908 -11.04 18.06 13.25
C ARG A 908 -10.12 17.11 13.99
#